data_AF-A0A4Y9YBL0-F1
#
_entry.id   AF-A0A4Y9YBL0-F1
#
_cell.length_a   1.000
_cell.length_b   1.000
_cell.length_c   1.000
_cell.angle_alpha   90.00
_cell.angle_beta   90.00
_cell.angle_gamma   90.00
#
_symmetry.space_group_name_H-M   'P 1'
#
loop_
_entity.id
_entity.type
_entity.pdbx_description
1 polymer ?
#
loop_
_entity_poly.entity_id
_entity_poly.type
_entity_poly.pdbx_seq_one_letter_code
_entity_poly.pdbx_strand_id
1 'polypeptide(L)'
;MSTVSGLTGIPTEAKDNKQLPWDRALAMKDELLKDGEKSLGSSAWVIIAAYRDFAEGLESVSMVKRILHKGDKEDEEMGWEGKPNALTSLSNGILREPRVFHIPSEDWVEKFNEQVTFESTVHNAWTLSDAATLQKEAPERLRATGWDDVRPALSTTVRAWILAGFIAGGGHRNSQTAMDYYSRVLSVLEWGRSLWKDVPREQRGSIFDATFVRGVKRLFLQTFIEAYSENSSPNPEFDINDLAEMARDLLVDTKRQHPEDGENAQYDPGFITSFFINPMAESMSIIGFVHIRKALQLKAQGDTKAALEQFGEASSWYAKAGASFPVDDEKHIYFLGIALEALWHHGFKLETLLSLCEGIRRDMPKALQIWEFSQMAEARDKVLKRVLDFEDEYREKVKKGECQLSDIITLEDTDDLSQAVEGSAIANPQREPADVTGSHVFLALSKARALLSSLSTYDVIEEDDEAMSAYIKPTAAPWSPRKSGAISYQELIMSYPATIRGVGINKTGDVDVIEDLTIPFPERKPDEVLIKVHYIGVNFIDTYFRKGLYPPPSFPFFLSGEVTGTVVELPTDESVLNNENYRKFGLKVGGRIGASAPGSQKEYISVPWNKVYPIPDGISLRTATAAITQGLTTLTLLTESYKVQKGDYVLIHTIAGGVGLLMSQVAKSRGAIVIGTTSTPAKAEFAKAHGADHVILYKDEDTVKRVAEITNGQGPQVIYDGVGKDTFDDDLKIIRRKGTLVSFGNASGAVPPVPLFKLTEKNIKLLRPTVANYVATPEERAHYSTQLWKLVSSGELKINIHGEYPFSAEGVRQAHLDLTGGKTTGKLLIKVAGDAEA
;
A
#
# COMPACT_ATOMS: atom_id res chain seq x y z
N MET A 1 -25.37 -2.15 -5.24
CA MET A 1 -25.84 -1.18 -6.27
C MET A 1 -25.29 0.19 -5.89
N SER A 2 -24.68 0.88 -6.87
CA SER A 2 -23.82 2.09 -6.80
C SER A 2 -22.41 1.81 -6.22
N THR A 3 -21.28 1.98 -6.89
CA THR A 3 -20.91 2.82 -8.06
C THR A 3 -19.85 2.11 -8.91
N VAL A 4 -20.16 1.85 -10.18
CA VAL A 4 -19.30 1.22 -11.20
C VAL A 4 -18.82 2.31 -12.16
N SER A 5 -18.03 3.28 -11.68
CA SER A 5 -17.69 4.46 -12.52
C SER A 5 -16.21 4.85 -12.55
N GLY A 6 -15.29 3.98 -12.14
CA GLY A 6 -13.85 4.30 -12.10
C GLY A 6 -12.93 3.36 -12.88
N LEU A 7 -13.46 2.35 -13.59
CA LEU A 7 -12.66 1.30 -14.24
C LEU A 7 -12.54 1.46 -15.78
N THR A 8 -13.01 2.57 -16.35
CA THR A 8 -12.90 2.82 -17.79
C THR A 8 -11.58 3.52 -18.10
N GLY A 9 -10.48 2.78 -18.05
CA GLY A 9 -9.14 3.22 -18.48
C GLY A 9 -8.97 3.38 -20.00
N ILE A 10 -10.07 3.57 -20.73
CA ILE A 10 -10.06 4.18 -22.04
C ILE A 10 -10.98 5.39 -21.88
N PRO A 11 -10.52 6.62 -22.17
CA PRO A 11 -11.39 7.79 -22.12
C PRO A 11 -12.70 7.45 -22.85
N THR A 12 -13.84 7.59 -22.19
CA THR A 12 -15.16 7.44 -22.84
C THR A 12 -15.33 8.42 -24.02
N GLU A 13 -14.43 9.40 -24.16
CA GLU A 13 -14.28 10.29 -25.31
C GLU A 13 -13.54 9.69 -26.53
N ALA A 14 -12.93 8.50 -26.43
CA ALA A 14 -12.23 7.85 -27.55
C ALA A 14 -13.17 7.13 -28.53
N LYS A 15 -14.48 7.08 -28.23
CA LYS A 15 -15.45 6.28 -28.98
C LYS A 15 -15.85 6.80 -30.36
N ASP A 16 -15.39 7.98 -30.79
CA ASP A 16 -15.89 8.55 -32.05
C ASP A 16 -14.91 8.56 -33.24
N ASN A 17 -13.60 8.25 -33.11
CA ASN A 17 -12.75 7.99 -34.31
C ASN A 17 -11.27 7.56 -34.13
N LYS A 18 -10.78 7.20 -32.93
CA LYS A 18 -9.33 6.96 -32.72
C LYS A 18 -8.99 5.46 -32.65
N GLN A 19 -8.24 4.94 -33.63
CA GLN A 19 -7.74 3.56 -33.65
C GLN A 19 -6.60 3.36 -32.64
N LEU A 20 -6.71 2.34 -31.77
CA LEU A 20 -5.68 2.01 -30.78
C LEU A 20 -4.46 1.35 -31.45
N PRO A 21 -3.31 1.24 -30.77
CA PRO A 21 -2.09 0.73 -31.39
C PRO A 21 -2.22 -0.64 -32.05
N TRP A 22 -2.98 -1.55 -31.45
CA TRP A 22 -3.24 -2.87 -32.04
C TRP A 22 -4.16 -2.82 -33.26
N ASP A 23 -5.14 -1.91 -33.31
CA ASP A 23 -6.00 -1.73 -34.50
C ASP A 23 -5.18 -1.22 -35.69
N ARG A 24 -4.28 -0.28 -35.42
CA ARG A 24 -3.36 0.29 -36.42
C ARG A 24 -2.39 -0.76 -36.93
N ALA A 25 -1.77 -1.53 -36.04
CA ALA A 25 -0.86 -2.59 -36.42
C ALA A 25 -1.58 -3.71 -37.21
N LEU A 26 -2.78 -4.12 -36.80
CA LEU A 26 -3.60 -5.09 -37.54
C LEU A 26 -3.92 -4.60 -38.96
N ALA A 27 -4.21 -3.31 -39.14
CA ALA A 27 -4.43 -2.71 -40.46
C ALA A 27 -3.18 -2.73 -41.36
N MET A 28 -1.97 -2.78 -40.78
CA MET A 28 -0.70 -2.87 -41.52
C MET A 28 -0.32 -4.30 -41.90
N LYS A 29 -0.98 -5.32 -41.36
CA LYS A 29 -0.56 -6.74 -41.47
C LYS A 29 -0.34 -7.22 -42.91
N ASP A 30 -1.24 -6.89 -43.82
CA ASP A 30 -1.14 -7.32 -45.22
C ASP A 30 0.04 -6.67 -45.96
N GLU A 31 0.40 -5.44 -45.61
CA GLU A 31 1.57 -4.75 -46.15
C GLU A 31 2.85 -5.36 -45.58
N LEU A 32 2.91 -5.60 -44.26
CA LEU A 32 4.05 -6.24 -43.61
C LEU A 32 4.33 -7.64 -44.15
N LEU A 33 3.29 -8.43 -44.45
CA LEU A 33 3.42 -9.75 -45.08
C LEU A 33 3.99 -9.67 -46.49
N LYS A 34 3.65 -8.63 -47.27
CA LYS A 34 4.20 -8.42 -48.62
C LYS A 34 5.67 -8.01 -48.58
N ASP A 35 6.06 -7.25 -47.55
CA ASP A 35 7.44 -6.78 -47.36
C ASP A 35 8.40 -7.88 -46.88
N GLY A 36 7.87 -9.02 -46.40
CA GLY A 36 8.65 -10.20 -46.04
C GLY A 36 9.73 -9.90 -45.00
N GLU A 37 10.97 -10.32 -45.27
CA GLU A 37 12.11 -10.11 -44.36
C GLU A 37 12.35 -8.64 -44.00
N LYS A 38 11.97 -7.69 -44.88
CA LYS A 38 12.15 -6.25 -44.64
C LYS A 38 11.27 -5.72 -43.52
N SER A 39 10.19 -6.40 -43.18
CA SER A 39 9.25 -5.98 -42.13
C SER A 39 9.52 -6.62 -40.78
N LEU A 40 10.47 -7.57 -40.67
CA LEU A 40 10.76 -8.30 -39.42
C LEU A 40 11.18 -7.37 -38.27
N GLY A 41 11.78 -6.22 -38.59
CA GLY A 41 12.17 -5.21 -37.63
C GLY A 41 11.03 -4.30 -37.15
N SER A 42 9.77 -4.53 -37.55
CA SER A 42 8.63 -3.69 -37.17
C SER A 42 8.05 -4.08 -35.80
N SER A 43 7.74 -3.07 -34.97
CA SER A 43 7.01 -3.24 -33.71
C SER A 43 5.55 -3.69 -33.92
N ALA A 44 5.01 -3.56 -35.13
CA ALA A 44 3.67 -4.06 -35.46
C ALA A 44 3.56 -5.59 -35.25
N TRP A 45 4.61 -6.35 -35.56
CA TRP A 45 4.61 -7.80 -35.36
C TRP A 45 4.51 -8.19 -33.88
N VAL A 46 5.18 -7.41 -33.01
CA VAL A 46 5.14 -7.59 -31.55
C VAL A 46 3.72 -7.39 -31.04
N ILE A 47 3.12 -6.25 -31.38
CA ILE A 47 1.81 -5.89 -30.83
C ILE A 47 0.67 -6.75 -31.43
N ILE A 48 0.76 -7.16 -32.70
CA ILE A 48 -0.21 -8.08 -33.30
C ILE A 48 -0.21 -9.43 -32.56
N ALA A 49 0.97 -9.99 -32.30
CA ALA A 49 1.09 -11.27 -31.61
C ALA A 49 0.61 -11.17 -30.15
N ALA A 50 1.03 -10.12 -29.44
CA ALA A 50 0.63 -9.88 -28.06
C ALA A 50 -0.87 -9.62 -27.91
N TYR A 51 -1.46 -8.79 -28.79
CA TYR A 51 -2.89 -8.47 -28.75
C TYR A 51 -3.74 -9.69 -29.10
N ARG A 52 -3.33 -10.52 -30.05
CA ARG A 52 -4.04 -11.77 -30.36
C ARG A 52 -4.13 -12.67 -29.12
N ASP A 53 -3.01 -12.88 -28.44
CA ASP A 53 -2.96 -13.71 -27.23
C ASP A 53 -3.81 -13.07 -26.11
N PHE A 54 -3.71 -11.74 -25.92
CA PHE A 54 -4.50 -11.04 -24.91
C PHE A 54 -6.02 -11.08 -25.18
N ALA A 55 -6.43 -10.83 -26.43
CA ALA A 55 -7.82 -10.82 -26.86
C ALA A 55 -8.49 -12.20 -26.71
N GLU A 56 -7.77 -13.30 -26.98
CA GLU A 56 -8.27 -14.65 -26.70
C GLU A 56 -8.53 -14.86 -25.20
N GLY A 57 -7.65 -14.30 -24.36
CA GLY A 57 -7.81 -14.29 -22.92
C GLY A 57 -9.07 -13.55 -22.48
N LEU A 58 -9.31 -12.35 -23.04
CA LEU A 58 -10.51 -11.56 -22.78
C LEU A 58 -11.79 -12.28 -23.20
N GLU A 59 -11.79 -12.90 -24.38
CA GLU A 59 -12.91 -13.71 -24.86
C GLU A 59 -13.22 -14.83 -23.86
N SER A 60 -12.18 -15.55 -23.41
CA SER A 60 -12.34 -16.67 -22.46
C SER A 60 -12.88 -16.20 -21.10
N VAL A 61 -12.39 -15.07 -20.58
CA VAL A 61 -12.91 -14.43 -19.36
C VAL A 61 -14.39 -14.06 -19.51
N SER A 62 -14.81 -13.54 -20.66
CA SER A 62 -16.21 -13.15 -20.89
C SER A 62 -17.20 -14.32 -20.86
N MET A 63 -16.70 -15.55 -21.06
CA MET A 63 -17.51 -16.75 -21.12
C MET A 63 -17.72 -17.41 -19.75
N VAL A 64 -16.98 -17.03 -18.70
CA VAL A 64 -17.09 -17.67 -17.38
C VAL A 64 -18.41 -17.32 -16.69
N LYS A 65 -19.08 -18.33 -16.15
CA LYS A 65 -20.34 -18.21 -15.42
C LYS A 65 -20.39 -19.22 -14.28
N ARG A 66 -20.94 -18.79 -13.15
CA ARG A 66 -21.36 -19.68 -12.07
C ARG A 66 -22.66 -20.35 -12.47
N ILE A 67 -22.71 -21.68 -12.36
CA ILE A 67 -23.91 -22.46 -12.63
C ILE A 67 -24.27 -23.30 -11.40
N LEU A 68 -25.56 -23.48 -11.17
CA LEU A 68 -26.05 -24.32 -10.09
C LEU A 68 -26.32 -25.72 -10.66
N HIS A 69 -25.54 -26.73 -10.25
CA HIS A 69 -25.80 -28.11 -10.62
C HIS A 69 -26.90 -28.68 -9.73
N LYS A 70 -28.01 -29.08 -10.35
CA LYS A 70 -29.01 -29.92 -9.68
C LYS A 70 -28.52 -31.37 -9.73
N GLY A 71 -27.97 -31.86 -8.62
CA GLY A 71 -27.70 -33.27 -8.44
C GLY A 71 -28.98 -34.10 -8.29
N ASP A 72 -28.88 -35.41 -8.47
CA ASP A 72 -29.97 -36.39 -8.25
C ASP A 72 -30.37 -36.55 -6.76
N LYS A 73 -29.69 -35.84 -5.85
CA LYS A 73 -30.01 -35.73 -4.43
C LYS A 73 -30.05 -34.24 -4.09
N GLU A 74 -30.88 -33.85 -3.12
CA GLU A 74 -31.26 -32.47 -2.75
C GLU A 74 -30.11 -31.53 -2.29
N ASP A 75 -28.86 -31.80 -2.65
CA ASP A 75 -27.71 -30.93 -2.43
C ASP A 75 -27.44 -30.13 -3.72
N GLU A 76 -27.79 -28.85 -3.72
CA GLU A 76 -27.44 -27.91 -4.79
C GLU A 76 -25.93 -27.59 -4.72
N GLU A 77 -25.13 -28.09 -5.68
CA GLU A 77 -23.70 -27.77 -5.77
C GLU A 77 -23.45 -26.65 -6.79
N MET A 78 -22.72 -25.62 -6.36
CA MET A 78 -22.28 -24.55 -7.25
C MET A 78 -21.10 -25.03 -8.09
N GLY A 79 -21.25 -24.97 -9.42
CA GLY A 79 -20.21 -25.27 -10.40
C GLY A 79 -19.90 -24.08 -11.32
N TRP A 80 -19.10 -24.36 -12.33
CA TRP A 80 -18.60 -23.36 -13.27
C TRP A 80 -18.81 -23.82 -14.72
N GLU A 81 -19.22 -22.90 -15.57
CA GLU A 81 -19.20 -23.04 -17.03
C GLU A 81 -18.23 -21.97 -17.58
N GLY A 82 -17.23 -22.35 -18.36
CA GLY A 82 -16.24 -21.42 -18.89
C GLY A 82 -15.15 -22.09 -19.73
N LYS A 83 -14.34 -21.29 -20.43
CA LYS A 83 -13.19 -21.77 -21.22
C LYS A 83 -11.92 -21.69 -20.37
N PRO A 84 -11.20 -22.81 -20.14
CA PRO A 84 -9.92 -22.76 -19.41
C PRO A 84 -8.81 -22.12 -20.26
N ASN A 85 -7.66 -21.83 -19.64
CA ASN A 85 -6.48 -21.21 -20.25
C ASN A 85 -6.59 -19.71 -20.56
N ALA A 86 -7.61 -19.01 -20.05
CA ALA A 86 -7.68 -17.56 -20.15
C ALA A 86 -6.46 -16.91 -19.49
N LEU A 87 -6.02 -17.41 -18.33
CA LEU A 87 -4.83 -16.89 -17.64
C LEU A 87 -3.56 -17.07 -18.47
N THR A 88 -3.47 -18.16 -19.24
CA THR A 88 -2.37 -18.42 -20.19
C THR A 88 -2.34 -17.38 -21.28
N SER A 89 -3.47 -17.16 -21.96
CA SER A 89 -3.58 -16.21 -23.07
C SER A 89 -3.31 -14.77 -22.61
N LEU A 90 -3.93 -14.33 -21.49
CA LEU A 90 -3.70 -13.00 -20.90
C LEU A 90 -2.23 -12.77 -20.53
N SER A 91 -1.62 -13.68 -19.78
CA SER A 91 -0.22 -13.51 -19.35
C SER A 91 0.77 -13.61 -20.51
N ASN A 92 0.51 -14.44 -21.53
CA ASN A 92 1.35 -14.48 -22.73
C ASN A 92 1.34 -13.13 -23.49
N GLY A 93 0.16 -12.52 -23.63
CA GLY A 93 0.02 -11.19 -24.24
C GLY A 93 0.83 -10.13 -23.49
N ILE A 94 0.66 -10.08 -22.15
CA ILE A 94 1.35 -9.13 -21.27
C ILE A 94 2.88 -9.33 -21.28
N LEU A 95 3.35 -10.58 -21.21
CA LEU A 95 4.79 -10.87 -21.20
C LEU A 95 5.48 -10.52 -22.53
N ARG A 96 4.74 -10.54 -23.66
CA ARG A 96 5.22 -10.08 -24.97
C ARG A 96 5.25 -8.56 -25.05
N GLU A 97 4.10 -7.93 -24.81
CA GLU A 97 3.95 -6.48 -24.88
C GLU A 97 2.92 -6.00 -23.86
N PRO A 98 3.33 -5.45 -22.71
CA PRO A 98 2.41 -5.02 -21.66
C PRO A 98 1.44 -3.93 -22.12
N ARG A 99 1.79 -3.14 -23.16
CA ARG A 99 0.95 -2.06 -23.71
C ARG A 99 -0.32 -2.54 -24.42
N VAL A 100 -0.56 -3.86 -24.55
CA VAL A 100 -1.84 -4.40 -25.08
C VAL A 100 -2.93 -4.52 -24.02
N PHE A 101 -2.60 -4.36 -22.75
CA PHE A 101 -3.56 -4.48 -21.66
C PHE A 101 -4.63 -3.38 -21.73
N HIS A 102 -5.89 -3.81 -21.65
CA HIS A 102 -7.05 -2.91 -21.57
C HIS A 102 -8.23 -3.65 -20.91
N ILE A 103 -9.15 -2.89 -20.33
CA ILE A 103 -10.36 -3.40 -19.67
C ILE A 103 -11.52 -3.29 -20.69
N PRO A 104 -12.08 -4.41 -21.18
CA PRO A 104 -13.08 -4.39 -22.25
C PRO A 104 -14.50 -4.03 -21.77
N SER A 105 -14.79 -4.21 -20.48
CA SER A 105 -16.13 -4.02 -19.90
C SER A 105 -16.07 -3.70 -18.41
N GLU A 106 -17.13 -3.07 -17.89
CA GLU A 106 -17.25 -2.69 -16.47
C GLU A 106 -17.25 -3.89 -15.51
N ASP A 107 -17.78 -5.04 -15.95
CA ASP A 107 -17.83 -6.29 -15.20
C ASP A 107 -16.55 -7.15 -15.33
N TRP A 108 -15.55 -6.69 -16.10
CA TRP A 108 -14.36 -7.47 -16.41
C TRP A 108 -13.60 -7.91 -15.16
N VAL A 109 -13.48 -7.06 -14.13
CA VAL A 109 -12.76 -7.42 -12.89
C VAL A 109 -13.46 -8.56 -12.15
N GLU A 110 -14.79 -8.53 -12.08
CA GLU A 110 -15.58 -9.61 -11.49
C GLU A 110 -15.38 -10.91 -12.29
N LYS A 111 -15.53 -10.84 -13.62
CA LYS A 111 -15.32 -11.97 -14.53
C LYS A 111 -13.90 -12.53 -14.47
N PHE A 112 -12.90 -11.68 -14.35
CA PHE A 112 -11.52 -12.08 -14.21
C PHE A 112 -11.29 -12.86 -12.90
N ASN A 113 -11.83 -12.37 -11.78
CA ASN A 113 -11.74 -13.08 -10.49
C ASN A 113 -12.50 -14.42 -10.51
N GLU A 114 -13.65 -14.47 -11.18
CA GLU A 114 -14.38 -15.70 -11.46
C GLU A 114 -13.52 -16.68 -12.28
N GLN A 115 -12.88 -16.21 -13.34
CA GLN A 115 -12.00 -17.02 -14.19
C GLN A 115 -10.78 -17.56 -13.43
N VAL A 116 -10.14 -16.73 -12.58
CA VAL A 116 -9.03 -17.17 -11.71
C VAL A 116 -9.51 -18.28 -10.77
N THR A 117 -10.68 -18.11 -10.15
CA THR A 117 -11.27 -19.12 -9.25
C THR A 117 -11.59 -20.42 -9.99
N PHE A 118 -12.20 -20.31 -11.17
CA PHE A 118 -12.52 -21.42 -12.04
C PHE A 118 -11.26 -22.22 -12.42
N GLU A 119 -10.25 -21.59 -13.03
CA GLU A 119 -9.02 -22.28 -13.44
C GLU A 119 -8.23 -22.82 -12.25
N SER A 120 -8.25 -22.12 -11.11
CA SER A 120 -7.61 -22.61 -9.88
C SER A 120 -8.27 -23.89 -9.38
N THR A 121 -9.61 -23.97 -9.46
CA THR A 121 -10.37 -25.16 -9.06
C THR A 121 -10.12 -26.31 -10.04
N VAL A 122 -10.12 -26.05 -11.34
CA VAL A 122 -9.91 -27.07 -12.38
C VAL A 122 -8.53 -27.73 -12.25
N HIS A 123 -7.49 -26.96 -11.94
CA HIS A 123 -6.12 -27.48 -11.85
C HIS A 123 -5.65 -27.77 -10.41
N ASN A 124 -6.48 -27.52 -9.40
CA ASN A 124 -6.08 -27.47 -7.99
C ASN A 124 -4.80 -26.62 -7.80
N ALA A 125 -4.82 -25.39 -8.31
CA ALA A 125 -3.68 -24.49 -8.28
C ALA A 125 -3.47 -23.87 -6.89
N TRP A 126 -2.24 -23.46 -6.60
CA TRP A 126 -1.82 -22.83 -5.34
C TRP A 126 -2.00 -21.30 -5.36
N THR A 127 -3.01 -20.79 -6.08
CA THR A 127 -3.17 -19.34 -6.30
C THR A 127 -3.33 -18.52 -5.02
N LEU A 128 -3.85 -19.14 -3.96
CA LEU A 128 -4.01 -18.53 -2.63
C LEU A 128 -2.86 -18.85 -1.65
N SER A 129 -1.87 -19.65 -2.06
CA SER A 129 -0.73 -20.03 -1.22
C SER A 129 0.48 -19.09 -1.43
N ASP A 130 1.53 -19.27 -0.64
CA ASP A 130 2.83 -18.64 -0.90
C ASP A 130 3.75 -19.55 -1.74
N ALA A 131 4.87 -18.98 -2.22
CA ALA A 131 5.86 -19.72 -3.00
C ALA A 131 6.47 -20.88 -2.21
N ALA A 132 6.69 -20.73 -0.90
CA ALA A 132 7.31 -21.76 -0.07
C ALA A 132 6.44 -23.01 0.06
N THR A 133 5.13 -22.82 0.23
CA THR A 133 4.12 -23.88 0.27
C THR A 133 4.08 -24.62 -1.06
N LEU A 134 4.00 -23.88 -2.18
CA LEU A 134 4.06 -24.47 -3.52
C LEU A 134 5.36 -25.26 -3.72
N GLN A 135 6.52 -24.69 -3.38
CA GLN A 135 7.83 -25.33 -3.54
C GLN A 135 7.98 -26.60 -2.69
N LYS A 136 7.29 -26.67 -1.56
CA LYS A 136 7.24 -27.87 -0.71
C LYS A 136 6.29 -28.93 -1.27
N GLU A 137 5.08 -28.54 -1.64
CA GLU A 137 4.00 -29.47 -2.00
C GLU A 137 4.12 -29.97 -3.44
N ALA A 138 4.58 -29.15 -4.38
CA ALA A 138 4.62 -29.51 -5.79
C ALA A 138 5.50 -30.76 -6.06
N PRO A 139 6.69 -30.95 -5.46
CA PRO A 139 7.45 -32.19 -5.61
C PRO A 139 6.77 -33.42 -4.99
N GLU A 140 6.06 -33.24 -3.87
CA GLU A 140 5.31 -34.32 -3.22
C GLU A 140 4.13 -34.76 -4.09
N ARG A 141 3.34 -33.79 -4.56
CA ARG A 141 2.24 -34.03 -5.50
C ARG A 141 2.74 -34.64 -6.79
N LEU A 142 3.87 -34.17 -7.33
CA LEU A 142 4.45 -34.71 -8.57
C LEU A 142 4.79 -36.19 -8.44
N ARG A 143 5.31 -36.63 -7.28
CA ARG A 143 5.56 -38.05 -7.00
C ARG A 143 4.28 -38.88 -6.89
N ALA A 144 3.18 -38.27 -6.44
CA ALA A 144 1.91 -38.95 -6.20
C ALA A 144 1.03 -39.03 -7.46
N THR A 145 0.97 -37.96 -8.26
CA THR A 145 -0.02 -37.80 -9.34
C THR A 145 0.59 -37.59 -10.72
N GLY A 146 1.89 -37.28 -10.81
CA GLY A 146 2.60 -37.10 -12.07
C GLY A 146 2.44 -35.70 -12.70
N TRP A 147 3.11 -35.50 -13.84
CA TRP A 147 3.22 -34.19 -14.49
C TRP A 147 1.90 -33.66 -15.05
N ASP A 148 0.98 -34.52 -15.48
CA ASP A 148 -0.29 -34.07 -16.07
C ASP A 148 -1.19 -33.36 -15.06
N ASP A 149 -1.00 -33.62 -13.76
CA ASP A 149 -1.69 -32.94 -12.66
C ASP A 149 -0.90 -31.71 -12.16
N VAL A 150 0.43 -31.83 -12.00
CA VAL A 150 1.25 -30.76 -11.42
C VAL A 150 1.59 -29.64 -12.41
N ARG A 151 1.83 -29.95 -13.70
CA ARG A 151 2.18 -28.93 -14.71
C ARG A 151 1.07 -27.88 -14.87
N PRO A 152 -0.22 -28.24 -15.04
CA PRO A 152 -1.30 -27.25 -15.11
C PRO A 152 -1.44 -26.45 -13.81
N ALA A 153 -1.31 -27.09 -12.64
CA ALA A 153 -1.40 -26.42 -11.33
C ALA A 153 -0.31 -25.34 -11.16
N LEU A 154 0.95 -25.66 -11.50
CA LEU A 154 2.06 -24.71 -11.50
C LEU A 154 1.84 -23.57 -12.49
N SER A 155 1.43 -23.90 -13.72
CA SER A 155 1.17 -22.91 -14.78
C SER A 155 0.08 -21.92 -14.37
N THR A 156 -1.07 -22.42 -13.90
CA THR A 156 -2.17 -21.56 -13.42
C THR A 156 -1.74 -20.71 -12.23
N THR A 157 -1.00 -21.27 -11.28
CA THR A 157 -0.52 -20.51 -10.11
C THR A 157 0.38 -19.34 -10.51
N VAL A 158 1.43 -19.64 -11.28
CA VAL A 158 2.42 -18.64 -11.71
C VAL A 158 1.75 -17.55 -12.55
N ARG A 159 0.87 -17.92 -13.48
CA ARG A 159 0.20 -16.96 -14.37
C ARG A 159 -0.82 -16.11 -13.62
N ALA A 160 -1.54 -16.68 -12.65
CA ALA A 160 -2.43 -15.89 -11.78
C ALA A 160 -1.63 -14.85 -10.98
N TRP A 161 -0.47 -15.22 -10.42
CA TRP A 161 0.38 -14.26 -9.71
C TRP A 161 0.99 -13.20 -10.63
N ILE A 162 1.40 -13.54 -11.85
CA ILE A 162 1.86 -12.54 -12.84
C ILE A 162 0.75 -11.53 -13.11
N LEU A 163 -0.48 -12.00 -13.36
CA LEU A 163 -1.62 -11.13 -13.65
C LEU A 163 -2.02 -10.29 -12.43
N ALA A 164 -2.00 -10.88 -11.24
CA ALA A 164 -2.24 -10.14 -10.00
C ALA A 164 -1.18 -9.05 -9.76
N GLY A 165 0.10 -9.35 -9.99
CA GLY A 165 1.18 -8.37 -9.93
C GLY A 165 1.01 -7.26 -10.96
N PHE A 166 0.65 -7.61 -12.19
CA PHE A 166 0.43 -6.65 -13.27
C PHE A 166 -0.75 -5.70 -12.96
N ILE A 167 -1.88 -6.24 -12.50
CA ILE A 167 -3.06 -5.44 -12.12
C ILE A 167 -2.77 -4.58 -10.89
N ALA A 168 -2.04 -5.09 -9.90
CA ALA A 168 -1.65 -4.32 -8.71
C ALA A 168 -0.74 -3.13 -9.05
N GLY A 169 0.22 -3.33 -9.96
CA GLY A 169 1.12 -2.27 -10.41
C GLY A 169 0.41 -1.22 -11.26
N GLY A 170 -0.39 -1.66 -12.25
CA GLY A 170 -0.99 -0.75 -13.23
C GLY A 170 -2.33 -0.14 -12.89
N GLY A 171 -3.21 -0.89 -12.20
CA GLY A 171 -4.56 -0.43 -11.86
C GLY A 171 -4.69 0.26 -10.50
N HIS A 172 -3.74 0.00 -9.58
CA HIS A 172 -3.85 0.43 -8.17
C HIS A 172 -2.63 1.19 -7.65
N ARG A 173 -1.64 1.47 -8.52
CA ARG A 173 -0.38 2.17 -8.15
C ARG A 173 0.26 1.60 -6.88
N ASN A 174 0.32 0.26 -6.81
CA ASN A 174 0.87 -0.46 -5.67
C ASN A 174 2.08 -1.28 -6.12
N SER A 175 3.16 -0.55 -6.45
CA SER A 175 4.38 -1.17 -6.96
C SER A 175 4.99 -2.16 -5.97
N GLN A 176 4.86 -1.95 -4.65
CA GLN A 176 5.29 -2.94 -3.65
C GLN A 176 4.56 -4.29 -3.79
N THR A 177 3.23 -4.27 -3.89
CA THR A 177 2.44 -5.51 -4.04
C THR A 177 2.75 -6.21 -5.36
N ALA A 178 2.94 -5.44 -6.44
CA ALA A 178 3.37 -5.97 -7.72
C ALA A 178 4.76 -6.64 -7.62
N MET A 179 5.72 -6.00 -6.94
CA MET A 179 7.04 -6.54 -6.66
C MET A 179 6.99 -7.84 -5.85
N ASP A 180 6.10 -7.94 -4.86
CA ASP A 180 5.91 -9.18 -4.09
C ASP A 180 5.41 -10.32 -4.97
N TYR A 181 4.40 -10.08 -5.82
CA TYR A 181 3.89 -11.10 -6.74
C TYR A 181 4.97 -11.58 -7.72
N TYR A 182 5.69 -10.65 -8.33
CA TYR A 182 6.77 -10.99 -9.25
C TYR A 182 7.95 -11.68 -8.54
N SER A 183 8.29 -11.29 -7.32
CA SER A 183 9.30 -11.97 -6.50
C SER A 183 8.90 -13.42 -6.20
N ARG A 184 7.63 -13.66 -5.85
CA ARG A 184 7.08 -15.03 -5.67
C ARG A 184 7.19 -15.84 -6.96
N VAL A 185 6.82 -15.25 -8.09
CA VAL A 185 6.91 -15.90 -9.40
C VAL A 185 8.37 -16.24 -9.70
N LEU A 186 9.29 -15.29 -9.63
CA LEU A 186 10.71 -15.50 -9.92
C LEU A 186 11.32 -16.56 -9.00
N SER A 187 10.96 -16.56 -7.71
CA SER A 187 11.37 -17.60 -6.77
C SER A 187 10.95 -19.00 -7.23
N VAL A 188 9.69 -19.18 -7.64
CA VAL A 188 9.19 -20.46 -8.17
C VAL A 188 9.86 -20.83 -9.49
N LEU A 189 10.07 -19.86 -10.39
CA LEU A 189 10.67 -20.11 -11.70
C LEU A 189 12.14 -20.53 -11.57
N GLU A 190 12.93 -19.87 -10.71
CA GLU A 190 14.33 -20.20 -10.47
C GLU A 190 14.48 -21.54 -9.75
N TRP A 191 13.67 -21.76 -8.71
CA TRP A 191 13.60 -23.04 -8.02
C TRP A 191 13.25 -24.18 -8.97
N GLY A 192 12.17 -24.05 -9.75
CA GLY A 192 11.71 -25.10 -10.65
C GLY A 192 12.70 -25.37 -11.79
N ARG A 193 13.34 -24.33 -12.34
CA ARG A 193 14.41 -24.48 -13.35
C ARG A 193 15.64 -25.18 -12.79
N SER A 194 15.97 -24.98 -11.53
CA SER A 194 17.07 -25.67 -10.85
C SER A 194 16.72 -27.13 -10.57
N LEU A 195 15.54 -27.37 -10.00
CA LEU A 195 15.08 -28.69 -9.58
C LEU A 195 14.79 -29.62 -10.75
N TRP A 196 14.19 -29.10 -11.83
CA TRP A 196 13.73 -29.86 -12.99
C TRP A 196 14.52 -29.55 -14.27
N LYS A 197 15.80 -29.20 -14.13
CA LYS A 197 16.69 -28.86 -15.25
C LYS A 197 16.78 -29.95 -16.33
N ASP A 198 16.72 -31.23 -15.92
CA ASP A 198 16.88 -32.39 -16.81
C ASP A 198 15.53 -32.94 -17.30
N VAL A 199 14.40 -32.28 -16.95
CA VAL A 199 13.06 -32.70 -17.35
C VAL A 199 12.73 -32.12 -18.73
N PRO A 200 12.23 -32.91 -19.69
CA PRO A 200 11.84 -32.43 -21.01
C PRO A 200 10.82 -31.29 -20.94
N ARG A 201 10.95 -30.32 -21.85
CA ARG A 201 10.10 -29.11 -21.90
C ARG A 201 8.61 -29.45 -21.92
N GLU A 202 8.23 -30.47 -22.68
CA GLU A 202 6.85 -30.93 -22.84
C GLU A 202 6.25 -31.40 -21.50
N GLN A 203 7.09 -31.91 -20.59
CA GLN A 203 6.67 -32.39 -19.27
C GLN A 203 6.67 -31.27 -18.23
N ARG A 204 7.75 -30.49 -18.12
CA ARG A 204 7.85 -29.42 -17.10
C ARG A 204 7.02 -28.17 -17.44
N GLY A 205 6.71 -27.95 -18.71
CA GLY A 205 5.91 -26.82 -19.19
C GLY A 205 6.71 -25.56 -19.50
N SER A 206 6.08 -24.66 -20.27
CA SER A 206 6.71 -23.48 -20.85
C SER A 206 6.97 -22.33 -19.87
N ILE A 207 6.36 -22.33 -18.68
CA ILE A 207 6.61 -21.29 -17.66
C ILE A 207 8.08 -21.26 -17.22
N PHE A 208 8.80 -22.37 -17.38
CA PHE A 208 10.22 -22.48 -17.04
C PHE A 208 11.14 -22.24 -18.25
N ASP A 209 10.61 -21.84 -19.40
CA ASP A 209 11.42 -21.44 -20.56
C ASP A 209 12.12 -20.12 -20.28
N ALA A 210 13.31 -19.94 -20.85
CA ALA A 210 14.10 -18.73 -20.61
C ALA A 210 13.39 -17.45 -21.08
N THR A 211 12.62 -17.53 -22.17
CA THR A 211 11.81 -16.43 -22.70
C THR A 211 10.68 -16.03 -21.74
N PHE A 212 10.05 -17.00 -21.06
CA PHE A 212 9.03 -16.73 -20.05
C PHE A 212 9.65 -16.03 -18.84
N VAL A 213 10.77 -16.55 -18.31
CA VAL A 213 11.49 -15.92 -17.19
C VAL A 213 11.95 -14.51 -17.55
N ARG A 214 12.45 -14.29 -18.77
CA ARG A 214 12.82 -12.96 -19.26
C ARG A 214 11.63 -12.00 -19.27
N GLY A 215 10.47 -12.44 -19.74
CA GLY A 215 9.24 -11.65 -19.67
C GLY A 215 8.90 -11.22 -18.24
N VAL A 216 9.00 -12.13 -17.26
CA VAL A 216 8.72 -11.82 -15.85
C VAL A 216 9.78 -10.87 -15.27
N LYS A 217 11.08 -11.11 -15.54
CA LYS A 217 12.16 -10.22 -15.09
C LYS A 217 12.01 -8.82 -15.67
N ARG A 218 11.58 -8.71 -16.93
CA ARG A 218 11.27 -7.44 -17.59
C ARG A 218 10.18 -6.67 -16.83
N LEU A 219 9.04 -7.33 -16.53
CA LEU A 219 7.95 -6.71 -15.75
C LEU A 219 8.43 -6.31 -14.34
N PHE A 220 9.18 -7.18 -13.66
CA PHE A 220 9.73 -6.91 -12.34
C PHE A 220 10.62 -5.66 -12.33
N LEU A 221 11.54 -5.56 -13.29
CA LEU A 221 12.45 -4.41 -13.40
C LEU A 221 11.72 -3.10 -13.72
N GLN A 222 10.68 -3.16 -14.58
CA GLN A 222 9.83 -2.00 -14.85
C GLN A 222 9.13 -1.53 -13.58
N THR A 223 8.51 -2.45 -12.82
CA THR A 223 7.86 -2.14 -11.54
C THR A 223 8.85 -1.67 -10.47
N PHE A 224 10.09 -2.17 -10.47
CA PHE A 224 11.13 -1.69 -9.55
C PHE A 224 11.41 -0.19 -9.78
N ILE A 225 11.52 0.25 -11.04
CA ILE A 225 11.72 1.67 -11.35
C ILE A 225 10.56 2.52 -10.81
N GLU A 226 9.32 2.05 -10.95
CA GLU A 226 8.13 2.72 -10.41
C GLU A 226 8.22 2.83 -8.88
N ALA A 227 8.46 1.71 -8.19
CA ALA A 227 8.60 1.66 -6.74
C ALA A 227 9.74 2.57 -6.22
N TYR A 228 10.84 2.64 -6.97
CA TYR A 228 11.95 3.53 -6.65
C TYR A 228 11.58 5.01 -6.82
N SER A 229 10.83 5.33 -7.88
CA SER A 229 10.44 6.71 -8.21
C SER A 229 9.35 7.27 -7.28
N GLU A 230 8.49 6.41 -6.72
CA GLU A 230 7.45 6.78 -5.76
C GLU A 230 8.00 7.22 -4.39
N ASN A 231 9.26 6.87 -4.07
CA ASN A 231 9.87 7.13 -2.78
C ASN A 231 10.75 8.39 -2.80
N SER A 232 10.32 9.44 -2.07
CA SER A 232 11.03 10.73 -1.98
C SER A 232 12.30 10.72 -1.10
N SER A 233 12.70 9.56 -0.59
CA SER A 233 13.87 9.35 0.27
C SER A 233 14.51 7.99 -0.06
N PRO A 234 15.81 7.79 0.21
CA PRO A 234 16.46 6.50 -0.04
C PRO A 234 15.69 5.40 0.67
N ASN A 235 14.99 4.56 -0.10
CA ASN A 235 14.32 3.37 0.43
C ASN A 235 15.36 2.25 0.42
N PRO A 236 15.84 1.76 1.59
CA PRO A 236 16.83 0.69 1.65
C PRO A 236 16.30 -0.64 1.09
N GLU A 237 15.00 -0.77 0.87
CA GLU A 237 14.37 -1.94 0.23
C GLU A 237 14.48 -1.93 -1.29
N PHE A 238 14.64 -0.75 -1.91
CA PHE A 238 14.80 -0.57 -3.34
C PHE A 238 16.11 0.16 -3.64
N ASP A 239 17.24 -0.51 -3.41
CA ASP A 239 18.55 0.05 -3.73
C ASP A 239 18.71 0.17 -5.26
N ILE A 240 19.08 1.38 -5.70
CA ILE A 240 19.34 1.67 -7.10
C ILE A 240 20.51 0.86 -7.68
N ASN A 241 21.44 0.41 -6.83
CA ASN A 241 22.53 -0.47 -7.23
C ASN A 241 22.02 -1.89 -7.55
N ASP A 242 21.09 -2.40 -6.75
CA ASP A 242 20.45 -3.70 -6.99
C ASP A 242 19.68 -3.68 -8.32
N LEU A 243 18.96 -2.57 -8.59
CA LEU A 243 18.30 -2.34 -9.87
C LEU A 243 19.29 -2.40 -11.05
N ALA A 244 20.45 -1.73 -10.93
CA ALA A 244 21.48 -1.76 -11.97
C ALA A 244 22.10 -3.16 -12.17
N GLU A 245 22.34 -3.90 -11.10
CA GLU A 245 22.88 -5.26 -11.17
C GLU A 245 21.88 -6.19 -11.88
N MET A 246 20.61 -6.16 -11.49
CA MET A 246 19.57 -6.98 -12.12
C MET A 246 19.34 -6.61 -13.59
N ALA A 247 19.41 -5.33 -13.95
CA ALA A 247 19.33 -4.89 -15.35
C ALA A 247 20.53 -5.42 -16.16
N ARG A 248 21.75 -5.38 -15.61
CA ARG A 248 22.93 -5.95 -16.28
C ARG A 248 22.81 -7.47 -16.45
N ASP A 249 22.29 -8.17 -15.45
CA ASP A 249 22.05 -9.60 -15.53
C ASP A 249 21.07 -9.97 -16.65
N LEU A 250 19.96 -9.22 -16.76
CA LEU A 250 19.00 -9.41 -17.85
C LEU A 250 19.62 -9.09 -19.23
N LEU A 251 20.39 -8.00 -19.32
CA LEU A 251 21.12 -7.62 -20.53
C LEU A 251 22.12 -8.69 -20.99
N VAL A 252 22.79 -9.36 -20.05
CA VAL A 252 23.71 -10.47 -20.35
C VAL A 252 22.93 -11.72 -20.77
N ASP A 253 21.81 -12.03 -20.12
CA ASP A 253 20.95 -13.16 -20.48
C ASP A 253 20.41 -13.05 -21.91
N THR A 254 19.99 -11.85 -22.34
CA THR A 254 19.49 -11.63 -23.71
C THR A 254 20.56 -11.86 -24.78
N LYS A 255 21.85 -11.69 -24.45
CA LYS A 255 22.97 -11.94 -25.37
C LYS A 255 23.40 -13.41 -25.42
N ARG A 256 23.30 -14.13 -24.29
CA ARG A 256 23.80 -15.52 -24.17
C ARG A 256 22.93 -16.57 -24.85
N GLN A 257 21.66 -16.29 -25.08
CA GLN A 257 20.66 -17.28 -25.52
C GLN A 257 19.90 -16.85 -26.77
N HIS A 258 20.48 -15.96 -27.58
CA HIS A 258 19.88 -15.52 -28.83
C HIS A 258 19.75 -16.71 -29.80
N PRO A 259 18.60 -16.93 -30.44
CA PRO A 259 18.46 -18.02 -31.42
C PRO A 259 19.45 -17.82 -32.57
N GLU A 260 20.09 -18.90 -33.00
CA GLU A 260 20.94 -18.89 -34.21
C GLU A 260 20.06 -18.67 -35.45
N ASP A 261 20.63 -18.08 -36.51
CA ASP A 261 19.91 -17.61 -37.72
C ASP A 261 19.12 -18.68 -38.51
N GLY A 262 19.07 -19.94 -38.03
CA GLY A 262 18.23 -21.03 -38.57
C GLY A 262 17.04 -21.45 -37.70
N GLU A 263 17.00 -21.11 -36.40
CA GLU A 263 15.88 -21.47 -35.49
C GLU A 263 14.71 -20.47 -35.56
N ASN A 264 14.93 -19.29 -36.14
CA ASN A 264 13.93 -18.23 -36.29
C ASN A 264 12.68 -18.65 -37.09
N ALA A 265 12.80 -19.66 -37.96
CA ALA A 265 11.68 -20.15 -38.77
C ALA A 265 10.53 -20.81 -37.95
N GLN A 266 10.76 -21.14 -36.68
CA GLN A 266 9.73 -21.70 -35.79
C GLN A 266 8.90 -20.64 -35.04
N TYR A 267 9.32 -19.38 -35.08
CA TYR A 267 8.72 -18.32 -34.28
C TYR A 267 7.95 -17.30 -35.13
N ASP A 268 6.95 -16.64 -34.54
CA ASP A 268 6.30 -15.51 -35.20
C ASP A 268 7.28 -14.33 -35.32
N PRO A 269 7.12 -13.45 -36.33
CA PRO A 269 8.06 -12.34 -36.58
C PRO A 269 8.32 -11.40 -35.38
N GLY A 270 7.37 -11.30 -34.43
CA GLY A 270 7.49 -10.44 -33.25
C GLY A 270 8.23 -11.10 -32.08
N PHE A 271 8.53 -12.39 -32.15
CA PHE A 271 9.05 -13.16 -31.03
C PHE A 271 10.45 -12.71 -30.57
N ILE A 272 11.38 -12.55 -31.51
CA ILE A 272 12.74 -12.11 -31.22
C ILE A 272 12.73 -10.72 -30.58
N THR A 273 11.95 -9.82 -31.16
CA THR A 273 11.78 -8.47 -30.62
C THR A 273 11.19 -8.50 -29.22
N SER A 274 10.18 -9.33 -28.95
CA SER A 274 9.51 -9.42 -27.64
C SER A 274 10.41 -9.93 -26.52
N PHE A 275 11.25 -10.93 -26.78
CA PHE A 275 11.96 -11.68 -25.73
C PHE A 275 13.49 -11.53 -25.74
N PHE A 276 14.05 -10.79 -26.70
CA PHE A 276 15.48 -10.50 -26.80
C PHE A 276 15.75 -9.01 -26.97
N ILE A 277 15.18 -8.39 -28.00
CA ILE A 277 15.48 -6.97 -28.30
C ILE A 277 14.86 -6.03 -27.27
N ASN A 278 13.55 -6.16 -26.98
CA ASN A 278 12.88 -5.30 -26.02
C ASN A 278 13.47 -5.44 -24.61
N PRO A 279 13.66 -6.66 -24.03
CA PRO A 279 14.29 -6.78 -22.72
C PRO A 279 15.73 -6.24 -22.68
N MET A 280 16.50 -6.39 -23.77
CA MET A 280 17.84 -5.83 -23.91
C MET A 280 17.81 -4.29 -23.88
N ALA A 281 16.98 -3.69 -24.74
CA ALA A 281 16.86 -2.24 -24.88
C ALA A 281 16.33 -1.60 -23.59
N GLU A 282 15.35 -2.24 -22.94
CA GLU A 282 14.84 -1.76 -21.65
C GLU A 282 15.91 -1.89 -20.57
N SER A 283 16.64 -3.00 -20.46
CA SER A 283 17.74 -3.11 -19.50
C SER A 283 18.78 -1.99 -19.66
N MET A 284 19.09 -1.59 -20.90
CA MET A 284 19.96 -0.44 -21.17
C MET A 284 19.33 0.88 -20.68
N SER A 285 18.03 1.09 -20.89
CA SER A 285 17.36 2.30 -20.40
C SER A 285 17.30 2.36 -18.86
N ILE A 286 17.18 1.21 -18.18
CA ILE A 286 17.27 1.12 -16.72
C ILE A 286 18.67 1.52 -16.23
N ILE A 287 19.73 1.03 -16.88
CA ILE A 287 21.09 1.44 -16.53
C ILE A 287 21.25 2.97 -16.74
N GLY A 288 20.70 3.52 -17.83
CA GLY A 288 20.63 4.96 -18.06
C GLY A 288 19.89 5.72 -16.95
N PHE A 289 18.74 5.21 -16.50
CA PHE A 289 17.97 5.75 -15.38
C PHE A 289 18.81 5.85 -14.11
N VAL A 290 19.56 4.80 -13.79
CA VAL A 290 20.44 4.76 -12.60
C VAL A 290 21.50 5.86 -12.67
N HIS A 291 22.11 6.06 -13.84
CA HIS A 291 23.06 7.14 -14.05
C HIS A 291 22.43 8.54 -13.87
N ILE A 292 21.20 8.77 -14.35
CA ILE A 292 20.49 10.05 -14.12
C ILE A 292 20.26 10.29 -12.64
N ARG A 293 19.76 9.30 -11.89
CA ARG A 293 19.51 9.46 -10.44
C ARG A 293 20.80 9.74 -9.68
N LYS A 294 21.90 9.08 -10.04
CA LYS A 294 23.21 9.34 -9.46
C LYS A 294 23.72 10.75 -9.82
N ALA A 295 23.50 11.20 -11.06
CA ALA A 295 23.84 12.55 -11.50
C ALA A 295 23.10 13.61 -10.67
N LEU A 296 21.79 13.45 -10.49
CA LEU A 296 20.96 14.36 -9.69
C LEU A 296 21.39 14.38 -8.22
N GLN A 297 21.71 13.21 -7.64
CA GLN A 297 22.22 13.13 -6.27
C GLN A 297 23.57 13.84 -6.09
N LEU A 298 24.52 13.63 -7.01
CA LEU A 298 25.83 14.29 -6.99
C LEU A 298 25.70 15.81 -7.16
N LYS A 299 24.80 16.26 -8.05
CA LYS A 299 24.49 17.68 -8.24
C LYS A 299 23.93 18.29 -6.94
N ALA A 300 23.03 17.60 -6.25
CA ALA A 300 22.49 18.04 -4.96
C ALA A 300 23.55 18.09 -3.85
N GLN A 301 24.60 17.27 -3.94
CA GLN A 301 25.75 17.28 -3.02
C GLN A 301 26.82 18.32 -3.38
N GLY A 302 26.66 19.05 -4.48
CA GLY A 302 27.62 20.05 -4.95
C GLY A 302 28.80 19.49 -5.76
N ASP A 303 28.80 18.19 -6.09
CA ASP A 303 29.80 17.58 -6.97
C ASP A 303 29.36 17.67 -8.44
N THR A 304 29.40 18.89 -8.98
CA THR A 304 28.97 19.18 -10.35
C THR A 304 29.76 18.40 -11.39
N LYS A 305 31.07 18.20 -11.19
CA LYS A 305 31.90 17.49 -12.17
C LYS A 305 31.48 16.03 -12.29
N ALA A 306 31.35 15.32 -11.16
CA ALA A 306 30.93 13.94 -11.18
C ALA A 306 29.48 13.79 -11.69
N ALA A 307 28.61 14.76 -11.39
CA ALA A 307 27.24 14.79 -11.93
C ALA A 307 27.23 14.88 -13.46
N LEU A 308 28.05 15.75 -14.07
CA LEU A 308 28.17 15.87 -15.53
C LEU A 308 28.65 14.57 -16.18
N GLU A 309 29.63 13.89 -15.59
CA GLU A 309 30.10 12.58 -16.06
C GLU A 309 28.95 11.54 -16.05
N GLN A 310 28.14 11.52 -15.00
CA GLN A 310 26.98 10.63 -14.93
C GLN A 310 25.89 10.96 -15.96
N PHE A 311 25.66 12.24 -16.29
CA PHE A 311 24.75 12.61 -17.39
C PHE A 311 25.27 12.13 -18.76
N GLY A 312 26.58 12.16 -18.98
CA GLY A 312 27.21 11.60 -20.19
C GLY A 312 26.99 10.09 -20.31
N GLU A 313 27.20 9.34 -19.21
CA GLU A 313 26.91 7.91 -19.15
C GLU A 313 25.43 7.61 -19.40
N ALA A 314 24.53 8.35 -18.76
CA ALA A 314 23.09 8.22 -18.97
C ALA A 314 22.71 8.38 -20.45
N SER A 315 23.22 9.45 -21.10
CA SER A 315 22.99 9.67 -22.52
C SER A 315 23.44 8.48 -23.38
N SER A 316 24.66 7.96 -23.13
CA SER A 316 25.18 6.80 -23.88
C SER A 316 24.24 5.59 -23.76
N TRP A 317 23.77 5.29 -22.56
CA TRP A 317 22.88 4.15 -22.31
C TRP A 317 21.49 4.35 -22.94
N TYR A 318 20.88 5.53 -22.80
CA TYR A 318 19.59 5.81 -23.43
C TYR A 318 19.68 5.86 -24.97
N ALA A 319 20.78 6.34 -25.54
CA ALA A 319 21.01 6.31 -26.99
C ALA A 319 21.08 4.87 -27.51
N LYS A 320 21.81 3.99 -26.80
CA LYS A 320 21.87 2.55 -27.12
C LYS A 320 20.50 1.87 -26.98
N ALA A 321 19.75 2.21 -25.93
CA ALA A 321 18.39 1.71 -25.71
C ALA A 321 17.48 2.12 -26.87
N GLY A 322 17.40 3.41 -27.17
CA GLY A 322 16.59 3.95 -28.27
C GLY A 322 16.95 3.32 -29.61
N ALA A 323 18.25 3.23 -29.94
CA ALA A 323 18.72 2.61 -31.18
C ALA A 323 18.42 1.11 -31.31
N SER A 324 18.17 0.41 -30.19
CA SER A 324 17.86 -1.02 -30.20
C SER A 324 16.38 -1.30 -30.50
N PHE A 325 15.47 -0.39 -30.16
CA PHE A 325 14.05 -0.55 -30.48
C PHE A 325 13.78 -0.44 -31.98
N PRO A 326 12.74 -1.12 -32.50
CA PRO A 326 12.18 -0.83 -33.81
C PRO A 326 11.97 0.68 -34.02
N VAL A 327 12.32 1.18 -35.20
CA VAL A 327 12.19 2.62 -35.52
C VAL A 327 10.72 3.09 -35.47
N ASP A 328 9.78 2.17 -35.69
CA ASP A 328 8.34 2.41 -35.57
C ASP A 328 7.79 2.10 -34.16
N ASP A 329 8.63 1.79 -33.16
CA ASP A 329 8.24 1.77 -31.75
C ASP A 329 8.41 3.16 -31.14
N GLU A 330 7.42 3.63 -30.39
CA GLU A 330 7.52 4.90 -29.67
C GLU A 330 8.67 4.98 -28.67
N LYS A 331 9.11 3.85 -28.12
CA LYS A 331 10.26 3.80 -27.20
C LYS A 331 11.56 4.19 -27.88
N HIS A 332 11.68 4.00 -29.20
CA HIS A 332 12.84 4.43 -29.99
C HIS A 332 13.05 5.94 -29.85
N ILE A 333 12.07 6.73 -30.32
CA ILE A 333 12.15 8.19 -30.30
C ILE A 333 12.11 8.76 -28.88
N TYR A 334 11.43 8.07 -27.97
CA TYR A 334 11.33 8.49 -26.58
C TYR A 334 12.68 8.41 -25.85
N PHE A 335 13.36 7.26 -25.91
CA PHE A 335 14.66 7.11 -25.25
C PHE A 335 15.77 7.92 -25.95
N LEU A 336 15.69 8.13 -27.27
CA LEU A 336 16.56 9.10 -27.93
C LEU A 336 16.33 10.54 -27.44
N GLY A 337 15.07 10.91 -27.15
CA GLY A 337 14.74 12.18 -26.51
C GLY A 337 15.36 12.32 -25.12
N ILE A 338 15.26 11.29 -24.27
CA ILE A 338 15.91 11.30 -22.94
C ILE A 338 17.44 11.36 -23.07
N ALA A 339 18.02 10.65 -24.04
CA ALA A 339 19.46 10.72 -24.30
C ALA A 339 19.90 12.15 -24.68
N LEU A 340 19.08 12.87 -25.45
CA LEU A 340 19.31 14.27 -25.80
C LEU A 340 19.21 15.18 -24.56
N GLU A 341 18.21 15.00 -23.71
CA GLU A 341 18.07 15.77 -22.46
C GLU A 341 19.27 15.55 -21.53
N ALA A 342 19.74 14.31 -21.39
CA ALA A 342 20.95 14.01 -20.63
C ALA A 342 22.20 14.69 -21.24
N LEU A 343 22.31 14.80 -22.58
CA LEU A 343 23.39 15.55 -23.22
C LEU A 343 23.29 17.07 -22.97
N TRP A 344 22.07 17.62 -22.92
CA TRP A 344 21.88 19.03 -22.56
C TRP A 344 22.43 19.33 -21.16
N HIS A 345 22.30 18.40 -20.22
CA HIS A 345 22.90 18.58 -18.90
C HIS A 345 24.40 18.32 -18.86
N HIS A 346 24.89 17.34 -19.62
CA HIS A 346 26.32 17.06 -19.72
C HIS A 346 27.11 18.22 -20.34
N GLY A 347 26.50 18.94 -21.28
CA GLY A 347 27.18 19.95 -22.08
C GLY A 347 27.80 19.33 -23.33
N PHE A 348 27.20 19.56 -24.50
CA PHE A 348 27.71 18.99 -25.75
C PHE A 348 27.63 19.97 -26.93
N LYS A 349 28.34 19.67 -28.01
CA LYS A 349 28.36 20.50 -29.22
C LYS A 349 26.96 20.61 -29.83
N LEU A 350 26.55 21.85 -30.13
CA LEU A 350 25.25 22.14 -30.72
C LEU A 350 25.00 21.35 -32.01
N GLU A 351 26.02 21.18 -32.86
CA GLU A 351 25.93 20.37 -34.09
C GLU A 351 25.42 18.95 -33.83
N THR A 352 25.94 18.27 -32.81
CA THR A 352 25.53 16.91 -32.47
C THR A 352 24.14 16.87 -31.86
N LEU A 353 23.81 17.86 -31.01
CA LEU A 353 22.47 17.97 -30.41
C LEU A 353 21.40 18.16 -31.49
N LEU A 354 21.64 19.05 -32.46
CA LEU A 354 20.74 19.28 -33.60
C LEU A 354 20.63 18.06 -34.50
N SER A 355 21.74 17.34 -34.75
CA SER A 355 21.71 16.09 -35.53
C SER A 355 20.83 15.01 -34.88
N LEU A 356 20.88 14.88 -33.55
CA LEU A 356 20.01 13.96 -32.82
C LEU A 356 18.53 14.41 -32.89
N CYS A 357 18.25 15.71 -32.78
CA CYS A 357 16.90 16.26 -32.99
C CYS A 357 16.36 15.91 -34.39
N GLU A 358 17.18 16.09 -35.44
CA GLU A 358 16.81 15.74 -36.81
C GLU A 358 16.46 14.25 -36.96
N GLY A 359 17.25 13.38 -36.32
CA GLY A 359 16.99 11.94 -36.30
C GLY A 359 15.64 11.61 -35.65
N ILE A 360 15.38 12.16 -34.46
CA ILE A 360 14.11 11.99 -33.74
C ILE A 360 12.93 12.50 -34.57
N ARG A 361 13.03 13.71 -35.14
CA ARG A 361 12.00 14.31 -36.00
C ARG A 361 11.74 13.49 -37.26
N ARG A 362 12.78 12.88 -37.86
CA ARG A 362 12.67 12.00 -39.03
C ARG A 362 11.90 10.72 -38.71
N ASP A 363 12.17 10.12 -37.56
CA ASP A 363 11.61 8.80 -37.21
C ASP A 363 10.26 8.89 -36.50
N MET A 364 9.94 10.05 -35.90
CA MET A 364 8.68 10.32 -35.22
C MET A 364 7.42 9.91 -36.01
N PRO A 365 7.25 10.24 -37.31
CA PRO A 365 6.06 9.83 -38.05
C PRO A 365 5.89 8.30 -38.19
N LYS A 366 6.99 7.54 -38.17
CA LYS A 366 6.95 6.07 -38.25
C LYS A 366 6.42 5.49 -36.94
N ALA A 367 6.92 5.97 -35.80
CA ALA A 367 6.42 5.56 -34.49
C ALA A 367 4.95 5.93 -34.30
N LEU A 368 4.55 7.15 -34.67
CA LEU A 368 3.16 7.61 -34.54
C LEU A 368 2.20 6.86 -35.49
N GLN A 369 2.68 6.21 -36.55
CA GLN A 369 1.83 5.38 -37.39
C GLN A 369 1.08 4.31 -36.57
N ILE A 370 1.78 3.70 -35.60
CA ILE A 370 1.23 2.67 -34.71
C ILE A 370 0.84 3.29 -33.35
N TRP A 371 1.72 4.08 -32.76
CA TRP A 371 1.65 4.41 -31.33
C TRP A 371 1.03 5.78 -31.02
N GLU A 372 0.48 6.51 -32.00
CA GLU A 372 -0.09 7.86 -31.79
C GLU A 372 -1.04 7.94 -30.58
N PHE A 373 -1.90 6.93 -30.39
CA PHE A 373 -2.86 6.85 -29.29
C PHE A 373 -2.53 5.74 -28.29
N SER A 374 -1.23 5.55 -28.01
CA SER A 374 -0.76 4.63 -26.97
C SER A 374 -0.98 5.19 -25.56
N GLN A 375 -0.83 4.31 -24.56
CA GLN A 375 -0.80 4.71 -23.14
C GLN A 375 0.43 5.56 -22.78
N MET A 376 1.51 5.52 -23.59
CA MET A 376 2.71 6.36 -23.40
C MET A 376 2.60 7.73 -24.07
N ALA A 377 1.55 8.00 -24.84
CA ALA A 377 1.48 9.14 -25.76
C ALA A 377 1.74 10.48 -25.06
N GLU A 378 1.14 10.72 -23.89
CA GLU A 378 1.34 11.98 -23.15
C GLU A 378 2.80 12.20 -22.72
N ALA A 379 3.40 11.20 -22.05
CA ALA A 379 4.78 11.28 -21.58
C ALA A 379 5.78 11.40 -22.75
N ARG A 380 5.52 10.64 -23.82
CA ARG A 380 6.30 10.70 -25.06
C ARG A 380 6.20 12.08 -25.69
N ASP A 381 5.00 12.58 -25.92
CA ASP A 381 4.76 13.82 -26.66
C ASP A 381 5.31 15.03 -25.90
N LYS A 382 5.33 15.00 -24.56
CA LYS A 382 6.01 16.02 -23.73
C LYS A 382 7.52 16.06 -24.01
N VAL A 383 8.18 14.91 -24.05
CA VAL A 383 9.62 14.83 -24.40
C VAL A 383 9.84 15.30 -25.84
N LEU A 384 9.07 14.77 -26.80
CA LEU A 384 9.22 15.12 -28.21
C LEU A 384 8.99 16.60 -28.49
N LYS A 385 8.02 17.22 -27.80
CA LYS A 385 7.79 18.66 -27.89
C LYS A 385 9.02 19.45 -27.47
N ARG A 386 9.69 19.08 -26.37
CA ARG A 386 10.94 19.76 -25.95
C ARG A 386 12.07 19.59 -26.95
N VAL A 387 12.19 18.40 -27.55
CA VAL A 387 13.18 18.16 -28.62
C VAL A 387 12.95 19.11 -29.80
N LEU A 388 11.70 19.25 -30.25
CA LEU A 388 11.34 20.12 -31.36
C LEU A 388 11.49 21.61 -31.01
N ASP A 389 11.03 22.02 -29.82
CA ASP A 389 11.17 23.41 -29.34
C ASP A 389 12.65 23.81 -29.26
N PHE A 390 13.51 22.91 -28.75
CA PHE A 390 14.96 23.11 -28.72
C PHE A 390 15.56 23.21 -30.13
N GLU A 391 15.19 22.30 -31.03
CA GLU A 391 15.65 22.30 -32.42
C GLU A 391 15.31 23.63 -33.10
N ASP A 392 14.07 24.09 -32.99
CA ASP A 392 13.59 25.33 -33.60
C ASP A 392 14.28 26.57 -32.99
N GLU A 393 14.38 26.65 -31.67
CA GLU A 393 15.02 27.76 -30.97
C GLU A 393 16.49 27.90 -31.39
N TYR A 394 17.26 26.82 -31.30
CA TYR A 394 18.71 26.89 -31.55
C TYR A 394 19.05 27.02 -33.03
N ARG A 395 18.25 26.46 -33.95
CA ARG A 395 18.40 26.77 -35.37
C ARG A 395 18.19 28.25 -35.64
N GLU A 396 17.23 28.86 -34.98
CA GLU A 396 16.96 30.29 -35.15
C GLU A 396 18.08 31.15 -34.54
N LYS A 397 18.63 30.77 -33.38
CA LYS A 397 19.82 31.42 -32.80
C LYS A 397 21.03 31.33 -33.72
N VAL A 398 21.28 30.17 -34.34
CA VAL A 398 22.36 29.99 -35.33
C VAL A 398 22.14 30.90 -36.54
N LYS A 399 20.92 30.97 -37.08
CA LYS A 399 20.61 31.88 -38.21
C LYS A 399 20.81 33.35 -37.87
N LYS A 400 20.51 33.76 -36.62
CA LYS A 400 20.70 35.13 -36.13
C LYS A 400 22.16 35.45 -35.76
N GLY A 401 23.05 34.44 -35.76
CA GLY A 401 24.44 34.60 -35.33
C GLY A 401 24.60 34.75 -33.82
N GLU A 402 23.59 34.37 -33.03
CA GLU A 402 23.59 34.43 -31.57
C GLU A 402 24.38 33.26 -30.94
N CYS A 403 24.58 32.17 -31.69
CA CYS A 403 25.46 31.05 -31.36
C CYS A 403 26.03 30.38 -32.63
N GLN A 404 27.05 29.54 -32.48
CA GLN A 404 27.68 28.76 -33.53
C GLN A 404 27.48 27.25 -33.32
N LEU A 405 27.52 26.47 -34.40
CA LEU A 405 27.37 25.00 -34.32
C LEU A 405 28.44 24.31 -33.45
N SER A 406 29.61 24.93 -33.32
CA SER A 406 30.71 24.45 -32.47
C SER A 406 30.51 24.73 -30.98
N ASP A 407 29.52 25.55 -30.60
CA ASP A 407 29.29 25.94 -29.21
C ASP A 407 28.84 24.75 -28.37
N ILE A 408 29.28 24.74 -27.11
CA ILE A 408 28.86 23.74 -26.13
C ILE A 408 27.60 24.27 -25.43
N ILE A 409 26.48 23.57 -25.59
CA ILE A 409 25.21 23.95 -24.98
C ILE A 409 25.00 23.15 -23.71
N THR A 410 24.72 23.86 -22.61
CA THR A 410 24.36 23.28 -21.32
C THR A 410 23.06 23.91 -20.82
N LEU A 411 22.10 23.10 -20.33
CA LEU A 411 20.88 23.58 -19.69
C LEU A 411 20.94 23.33 -18.18
N GLU A 412 20.74 24.37 -17.37
CA GLU A 412 20.91 24.32 -15.91
C GLU A 412 19.70 23.72 -15.17
N ASP A 413 18.50 23.79 -15.75
CA ASP A 413 17.23 23.36 -15.13
C ASP A 413 17.00 21.85 -15.26
N THR A 414 17.07 21.13 -14.13
CA THR A 414 16.96 19.66 -14.07
C THR A 414 15.56 19.14 -13.73
N ASP A 415 14.59 20.02 -13.43
CA ASP A 415 13.26 19.58 -13.00
C ASP A 415 12.54 18.80 -14.11
N ASP A 416 12.72 19.22 -15.36
CA ASP A 416 12.10 18.58 -16.52
C ASP A 416 12.69 17.19 -16.85
N LEU A 417 14.00 16.98 -16.64
CA LEU A 417 14.66 15.68 -16.87
C LEU A 417 14.22 14.66 -15.81
N SER A 418 14.11 15.07 -14.54
CA SER A 418 13.62 14.18 -13.48
C SER A 418 12.21 13.66 -13.80
N GLN A 419 11.32 14.54 -14.25
CA GLN A 419 9.97 14.17 -14.68
C GLN A 419 9.94 13.35 -15.97
N ALA A 420 10.83 13.64 -16.93
CA ALA A 420 10.95 12.87 -18.17
C ALA A 420 11.30 11.41 -17.89
N VAL A 421 12.23 11.20 -16.96
CA VAL A 421 12.77 9.90 -16.58
C VAL A 421 11.80 9.15 -15.64
N GLU A 422 11.06 9.85 -14.80
CA GLU A 422 9.94 9.28 -14.01
C GLU A 422 8.69 9.01 -14.86
N GLY A 423 8.53 9.71 -15.98
CA GLY A 423 7.58 9.35 -17.05
C GLY A 423 8.07 8.19 -17.94
N SER A 424 9.35 7.80 -17.81
CA SER A 424 10.02 6.74 -18.59
C SER A 424 9.98 5.37 -17.95
N ALA A 425 9.43 5.28 -16.74
CA ALA A 425 8.84 4.04 -16.25
C ALA A 425 7.77 3.65 -17.28
N ILE A 426 8.22 2.89 -18.27
CA ILE A 426 7.55 2.47 -19.50
C ILE A 426 6.06 2.31 -19.22
N ALA A 427 5.25 3.24 -19.75
CA ALA A 427 3.95 3.58 -19.18
C ALA A 427 3.12 2.40 -18.69
N ASN A 428 2.72 2.50 -17.42
CA ASN A 428 1.61 1.75 -16.84
C ASN A 428 0.27 2.44 -17.21
N PRO A 429 -0.81 1.71 -17.50
CA PRO A 429 -1.99 2.14 -18.27
C PRO A 429 -2.90 3.26 -17.72
N GLN A 430 -2.58 3.92 -16.61
CA GLN A 430 -3.58 4.67 -15.81
C GLN A 430 -3.05 6.01 -15.27
N ARG A 431 -2.29 6.78 -16.06
CA ARG A 431 -2.18 8.22 -15.81
C ARG A 431 -3.36 8.92 -16.48
N GLU A 432 -4.34 9.37 -15.69
CA GLU A 432 -5.29 10.38 -16.19
C GLU A 432 -4.56 11.71 -16.42
N PRO A 433 -4.90 12.44 -17.50
CA PRO A 433 -4.32 13.73 -17.79
C PRO A 433 -4.75 14.78 -16.76
N ALA A 434 -3.82 15.65 -16.39
CA ALA A 434 -4.17 16.93 -15.79
C ALA A 434 -4.88 17.78 -16.86
N ASP A 435 -6.07 18.27 -16.49
CA ASP A 435 -6.95 19.16 -17.23
C ASP A 435 -6.20 20.24 -18.04
N VAL A 436 -6.18 20.12 -19.37
CA VAL A 436 -5.83 21.22 -20.29
C VAL A 436 -6.89 21.32 -21.37
N THR A 437 -7.88 22.16 -21.10
CA THR A 437 -8.77 22.73 -22.10
C THR A 437 -7.95 23.49 -23.16
N GLY A 438 -8.11 23.19 -24.46
CA GLY A 438 -7.55 24.03 -25.52
C GLY A 438 -7.58 23.43 -26.93
N SER A 439 -8.61 23.80 -27.69
CA SER A 439 -8.87 23.44 -29.09
C SER A 439 -7.87 24.04 -30.10
N HIS A 440 -7.75 23.36 -31.27
CA HIS A 440 -7.06 23.73 -32.52
C HIS A 440 -5.53 23.51 -32.47
N VAL A 441 -4.91 22.71 -33.36
CA VAL A 441 -4.71 23.03 -34.78
C VAL A 441 -4.57 21.74 -35.60
N PHE A 442 -5.51 21.55 -36.53
CA PHE A 442 -5.48 20.56 -37.60
C PHE A 442 -5.36 21.33 -38.92
N LEU A 443 -4.17 21.80 -39.32
CA LEU A 443 -3.97 22.34 -40.69
C LEU A 443 -2.51 22.62 -41.10
N ALA A 444 -1.55 21.71 -40.87
CA ALA A 444 -0.24 21.71 -41.53
C ALA A 444 0.43 20.38 -41.16
N LEU A 445 0.54 19.35 -41.99
CA LEU A 445 1.20 19.33 -43.29
C LEU A 445 0.72 18.09 -44.05
N SER A 446 -0.33 18.27 -44.86
CA SER A 446 -0.83 17.31 -45.84
C SER A 446 -0.03 17.31 -47.16
N LYS A 447 1.24 17.72 -47.16
CA LYS A 447 2.08 17.75 -48.37
C LYS A 447 3.57 17.57 -48.06
N ALA A 448 4.03 16.32 -47.89
CA ALA A 448 5.45 15.99 -48.05
C ALA A 448 5.65 14.50 -48.40
N ARG A 449 4.77 13.94 -49.26
CA ARG A 449 4.84 12.55 -49.73
C ARG A 449 5.47 12.40 -51.12
N ALA A 450 6.30 13.33 -51.55
CA ALA A 450 6.89 13.26 -52.88
C ALA A 450 8.28 13.91 -52.91
N LEU A 451 9.26 13.25 -52.30
CA LEU A 451 10.63 13.24 -52.81
C LEU A 451 11.39 12.08 -52.14
N LEU A 452 11.09 10.89 -52.65
CA LEU A 452 12.05 9.82 -52.97
C LEU A 452 13.51 10.13 -52.57
N SER A 453 14.07 9.34 -51.66
CA SER A 453 14.80 8.13 -52.03
C SER A 453 16.09 8.43 -52.81
N SER A 454 17.16 8.60 -52.06
CA SER A 454 18.45 7.99 -52.37
C SER A 454 19.35 8.19 -51.17
N LEU A 455 19.77 7.08 -50.56
CA LEU A 455 21.16 6.77 -50.19
C LEU A 455 21.12 5.66 -49.14
N SER A 456 21.59 4.50 -49.60
CA SER A 456 21.84 3.30 -48.82
C SER A 456 23.27 3.26 -48.32
N THR A 457 23.49 2.35 -47.37
CA THR A 457 24.71 1.60 -47.01
C THR A 457 25.77 2.22 -46.09
N TYR A 458 26.24 1.31 -45.20
CA TYR A 458 27.47 1.25 -44.38
C TYR A 458 27.44 1.96 -43.00
N ASP A 459 27.99 1.42 -41.90
CA ASP A 459 28.82 0.21 -41.71
C ASP A 459 28.76 -0.27 -40.24
N VAL A 460 29.08 -1.55 -40.03
CA VAL A 460 29.26 -2.22 -38.72
C VAL A 460 30.55 -1.73 -38.07
N ILE A 461 30.53 -1.41 -36.78
CA ILE A 461 31.76 -1.18 -36.00
C ILE A 461 31.93 -2.35 -35.02
N GLU A 462 33.03 -3.09 -35.22
CA GLU A 462 33.59 -4.13 -34.36
C GLU A 462 34.14 -3.56 -33.03
N GLU A 463 34.28 -4.50 -32.10
CA GLU A 463 34.61 -4.39 -30.68
C GLU A 463 35.92 -3.66 -30.34
N ASP A 464 35.96 -3.09 -29.13
CA ASP A 464 37.21 -2.85 -28.39
C ASP A 464 37.12 -3.60 -27.05
N ASP A 465 37.89 -4.69 -26.99
CA ASP A 465 37.76 -5.81 -26.05
C ASP A 465 38.99 -5.87 -25.12
N GLU A 466 39.25 -4.82 -24.33
CA GLU A 466 40.41 -4.81 -23.41
C GLU A 466 40.18 -4.17 -22.02
N ALA A 467 39.00 -3.62 -21.73
CA ALA A 467 38.70 -3.05 -20.39
C ALA A 467 37.91 -3.98 -19.44
N MET A 468 37.41 -5.13 -19.92
CA MET A 468 36.55 -6.03 -19.12
C MET A 468 37.25 -7.29 -18.57
N SER A 469 38.51 -7.55 -18.92
CA SER A 469 39.19 -8.79 -18.52
C SER A 469 39.83 -8.77 -17.12
N ALA A 470 39.76 -7.66 -16.39
CA ALA A 470 40.42 -7.54 -15.07
C ALA A 470 39.55 -7.93 -13.85
N TYR A 471 38.28 -8.32 -14.02
CA TYR A 471 37.41 -8.67 -12.88
C TYR A 471 36.72 -10.04 -12.92
N ILE A 472 37.04 -10.91 -13.88
CA ILE A 472 36.45 -12.25 -13.96
C ILE A 472 37.45 -13.30 -13.49
N LYS A 473 37.40 -13.61 -12.18
CA LYS A 473 37.69 -14.98 -11.73
C LYS A 473 36.38 -15.76 -11.74
N PRO A 474 36.31 -16.94 -12.38
CA PRO A 474 35.11 -17.76 -12.38
C PRO A 474 34.91 -18.34 -10.98
N THR A 475 33.98 -17.76 -10.22
CA THR A 475 33.32 -18.49 -9.14
C THR A 475 31.89 -18.70 -9.57
N ALA A 476 31.65 -19.86 -10.19
CA ALA A 476 30.31 -20.42 -10.26
C ALA A 476 29.89 -20.75 -8.82
N ALA A 477 29.25 -19.79 -8.16
CA ALA A 477 28.46 -20.04 -6.97
C ALA A 477 26.99 -19.94 -7.39
N PRO A 478 26.12 -20.91 -7.04
CA PRO A 478 24.69 -20.68 -7.12
C PRO A 478 24.35 -19.41 -6.32
N TRP A 479 23.41 -18.60 -6.82
CA TRP A 479 22.90 -17.43 -6.09
C TRP A 479 22.63 -17.83 -4.64
N SER A 480 23.42 -17.25 -3.73
CA SER A 480 23.25 -17.43 -2.29
C SER A 480 22.90 -16.05 -1.72
N PRO A 481 21.76 -15.88 -1.04
CA PRO A 481 21.48 -14.64 -0.36
C PRO A 481 22.59 -14.43 0.68
N ARG A 482 23.42 -13.39 0.49
CA ARG A 482 24.40 -13.03 1.50
C ARG A 482 23.62 -12.71 2.77
N LYS A 483 23.99 -13.37 3.86
CA LYS A 483 23.49 -13.13 5.21
C LYS A 483 23.74 -11.66 5.59
N SER A 484 22.80 -10.78 5.28
CA SER A 484 22.53 -9.65 6.16
C SER A 484 21.90 -10.23 7.43
N GLY A 485 22.29 -9.72 8.60
CA GLY A 485 21.66 -10.07 9.87
C GLY A 485 20.24 -9.50 9.99
N ALA A 486 19.44 -9.64 8.95
CA ALA A 486 18.06 -9.25 8.87
C ALA A 486 17.19 -10.50 9.08
N ILE A 487 16.27 -10.38 10.03
CA ILE A 487 15.21 -11.36 10.32
C ILE A 487 14.58 -11.81 9.00
N SER A 488 14.49 -13.12 8.78
CA SER A 488 14.07 -13.64 7.47
C SER A 488 12.60 -13.32 7.22
N TYR A 489 12.29 -12.85 6.01
CA TYR A 489 10.95 -12.57 5.52
C TYR A 489 10.01 -13.81 5.58
N GLN A 490 10.55 -15.03 5.77
CA GLN A 490 9.78 -16.25 6.02
C GLN A 490 9.05 -16.27 7.36
N GLU A 491 9.40 -15.39 8.32
CA GLU A 491 8.70 -15.31 9.61
C GLU A 491 7.48 -14.34 9.58
N LEU A 492 7.23 -13.66 8.46
CA LEU A 492 6.26 -12.54 8.36
C LEU A 492 5.00 -12.79 7.51
N ILE A 493 4.91 -13.87 6.71
CA ILE A 493 3.65 -14.24 6.02
C ILE A 493 3.04 -15.44 6.75
N MET A 494 2.20 -15.18 7.74
CA MET A 494 1.23 -16.16 8.20
C MET A 494 0.17 -16.29 7.10
N SER A 495 -0.06 -17.49 6.56
CA SER A 495 -1.35 -17.80 5.94
C SER A 495 -2.43 -17.48 6.98
N TYR A 496 -3.22 -16.43 6.74
CA TYR A 496 -4.24 -16.06 7.72
C TYR A 496 -5.24 -17.22 7.84
N PRO A 497 -5.57 -17.64 9.07
CA PRO A 497 -6.46 -18.77 9.26
C PRO A 497 -7.86 -18.41 8.76
N ALA A 498 -8.59 -19.37 8.19
CA ALA A 498 -9.97 -19.16 7.73
C ALA A 498 -10.91 -18.69 8.86
N THR A 499 -10.58 -19.05 10.10
CA THR A 499 -11.31 -18.63 11.30
C THR A 499 -10.36 -18.21 12.41
N ILE A 500 -10.83 -17.34 13.30
CA ILE A 500 -10.11 -16.84 14.46
C ILE A 500 -10.99 -16.95 15.71
N ARG A 501 -10.37 -16.83 16.89
CA ARG A 501 -11.10 -16.76 18.16
C ARG A 501 -11.53 -15.32 18.47
N GLY A 502 -12.71 -15.22 19.08
CA GLY A 502 -13.24 -14.02 19.71
C GLY A 502 -13.91 -14.36 21.03
N VAL A 503 -14.04 -13.40 21.94
CA VAL A 503 -14.81 -13.57 23.18
C VAL A 503 -15.91 -12.52 23.19
N GLY A 504 -17.16 -12.99 23.28
CA GLY A 504 -18.33 -12.13 23.07
C GLY A 504 -19.56 -12.62 23.81
N ILE A 505 -20.69 -12.04 23.46
CA ILE A 505 -22.00 -12.38 24.01
C ILE A 505 -22.99 -12.63 22.88
N ASN A 506 -23.85 -13.64 23.02
CA ASN A 506 -24.96 -13.92 22.09
C ASN A 506 -26.30 -13.34 22.56
N LYS A 507 -26.34 -12.83 23.80
CA LYS A 507 -27.48 -12.17 24.42
C LYS A 507 -27.01 -11.29 25.57
N THR A 508 -27.82 -10.34 26.01
CA THR A 508 -27.55 -9.59 27.25
C THR A 508 -27.75 -10.46 28.49
N GLY A 509 -27.05 -10.14 29.58
CA GLY A 509 -27.16 -10.85 30.86
C GLY A 509 -26.02 -10.56 31.84
N ASP A 510 -25.87 -11.44 32.83
CA ASP A 510 -24.73 -11.37 33.75
C ASP A 510 -23.46 -11.98 33.13
N VAL A 511 -22.37 -12.11 33.90
CA VAL A 511 -21.07 -12.62 33.42
C VAL A 511 -21.17 -13.94 32.64
N ASP A 512 -22.11 -14.82 32.98
CA ASP A 512 -22.25 -16.14 32.38
C ASP A 512 -22.61 -16.15 30.89
N VAL A 513 -23.06 -15.02 30.34
CA VAL A 513 -23.36 -14.88 28.90
C VAL A 513 -22.11 -14.63 28.03
N ILE A 514 -20.94 -14.46 28.67
CA ILE A 514 -19.65 -14.28 27.98
C ILE A 514 -19.15 -15.65 27.54
N GLU A 515 -18.93 -15.81 26.23
CA GLU A 515 -18.64 -17.08 25.58
C GLU A 515 -17.42 -16.96 24.64
N ASP A 516 -16.65 -18.03 24.51
CA ASP A 516 -15.63 -18.19 23.48
C ASP A 516 -16.31 -18.50 22.14
N LEU A 517 -15.95 -17.79 21.09
CA LEU A 517 -16.54 -17.89 19.77
C LEU A 517 -15.45 -18.10 18.72
N THR A 518 -15.70 -18.99 17.77
CA THR A 518 -14.90 -19.11 16.54
C THR A 518 -15.64 -18.38 15.44
N ILE A 519 -14.98 -17.40 14.82
CA ILE A 519 -15.56 -16.55 13.77
C ILE A 519 -14.68 -16.54 12.52
N PRO A 520 -15.22 -16.20 11.35
CA PRO A 520 -14.40 -15.97 10.16
C PRO A 520 -13.31 -14.93 10.42
N PHE A 521 -12.19 -15.05 9.68
CA PHE A 521 -11.18 -13.99 9.63
C PHE A 521 -11.84 -12.67 9.20
N PRO A 522 -11.47 -11.51 9.80
CA PRO A 522 -12.10 -10.23 9.47
C PRO A 522 -11.94 -9.91 7.98
N GLU A 523 -13.03 -9.44 7.37
CA GLU A 523 -12.99 -8.85 6.04
C GLU A 523 -12.04 -7.65 6.04
N ARG A 524 -11.24 -7.52 4.98
CA ARG A 524 -10.22 -6.48 4.83
C ARG A 524 -10.74 -5.46 3.84
N LYS A 525 -11.17 -4.30 4.34
CA LYS A 525 -11.67 -3.22 3.48
C LYS A 525 -10.54 -2.29 3.08
N PRO A 526 -10.62 -1.67 1.88
CA PRO A 526 -9.55 -0.82 1.37
C PRO A 526 -9.16 0.34 2.28
N ASP A 527 -10.08 0.91 3.07
CA ASP A 527 -9.79 2.03 3.97
C ASP A 527 -9.31 1.62 5.38
N GLU A 528 -9.14 0.32 5.62
CA GLU A 528 -8.91 -0.24 6.93
C GLU A 528 -7.48 -0.75 7.15
N VAL A 529 -7.03 -0.70 8.40
CA VAL A 529 -5.79 -1.30 8.89
C VAL A 529 -6.15 -2.64 9.54
N LEU A 530 -5.47 -3.72 9.13
CA LEU A 530 -5.59 -5.01 9.79
C LEU A 530 -4.57 -5.11 10.93
N ILE A 531 -5.05 -5.50 12.11
CA ILE A 531 -4.28 -5.53 13.35
C ILE A 531 -4.34 -6.93 13.94
N LYS A 532 -3.17 -7.54 14.20
CA LYS A 532 -3.05 -8.70 15.08
C LYS A 532 -3.09 -8.21 16.52
N VAL A 533 -4.09 -8.62 17.30
CA VAL A 533 -4.33 -8.10 18.65
C VAL A 533 -3.42 -8.79 19.66
N HIS A 534 -2.74 -8.00 20.50
CA HIS A 534 -1.88 -8.50 21.58
C HIS A 534 -2.54 -8.31 22.95
N TYR A 535 -3.11 -7.13 23.19
CA TYR A 535 -3.77 -6.77 24.44
C TYR A 535 -5.09 -6.06 24.18
N ILE A 536 -6.07 -6.33 25.03
CA ILE A 536 -7.39 -5.69 25.01
C ILE A 536 -7.60 -5.01 26.37
N GLY A 537 -8.08 -3.77 26.36
CA GLY A 537 -8.41 -3.04 27.57
C GLY A 537 -9.81 -3.39 28.06
N VAL A 538 -9.97 -3.72 29.35
CA VAL A 538 -11.30 -3.92 29.96
C VAL A 538 -11.81 -2.59 30.49
N ASN A 539 -13.03 -2.22 30.12
CA ASN A 539 -13.66 -0.95 30.42
C ASN A 539 -15.01 -1.14 31.11
N PHE A 540 -15.40 -0.18 31.97
CA PHE A 540 -16.69 -0.29 32.68
C PHE A 540 -17.89 -0.25 31.72
N ILE A 541 -17.73 0.40 30.55
CA ILE A 541 -18.74 0.44 29.48
C ILE A 541 -19.09 -0.95 28.93
N ASP A 542 -18.16 -1.91 29.01
CA ASP A 542 -18.39 -3.29 28.56
C ASP A 542 -19.50 -3.95 29.38
N THR A 543 -19.62 -3.57 30.66
CA THR A 543 -20.70 -4.04 31.54
C THR A 543 -22.06 -3.44 31.16
N TYR A 544 -22.09 -2.24 30.57
CA TYR A 544 -23.33 -1.60 30.14
C TYR A 544 -23.91 -2.27 28.91
N PHE A 545 -23.06 -2.62 27.94
CA PHE A 545 -23.47 -3.41 26.78
C PHE A 545 -23.89 -4.82 27.18
N ARG A 546 -23.09 -5.51 28.02
CA ARG A 546 -23.42 -6.86 28.49
C ARG A 546 -24.77 -6.91 29.21
N LYS A 547 -25.04 -5.96 30.10
CA LYS A 547 -26.29 -5.90 30.87
C LYS A 547 -27.48 -5.32 30.08
N GLY A 548 -27.25 -4.84 28.85
CA GLY A 548 -28.30 -4.22 28.02
C GLY A 548 -28.71 -2.81 28.46
N LEU A 549 -27.93 -2.16 29.32
CA LEU A 549 -28.13 -0.73 29.60
C LEU A 549 -27.87 0.09 28.34
N TYR A 550 -26.82 -0.26 27.60
CA TYR A 550 -26.62 0.16 26.22
C TYR A 550 -26.96 -1.00 25.30
N PRO A 551 -27.80 -0.79 24.26
CA PRO A 551 -28.18 -1.86 23.36
C PRO A 551 -26.97 -2.28 22.51
N PRO A 552 -26.58 -3.56 22.49
CA PRO A 552 -25.65 -4.07 21.49
C PRO A 552 -26.22 -3.87 20.07
N PRO A 553 -25.41 -3.50 19.08
CA PRO A 553 -25.88 -3.26 17.72
C PRO A 553 -26.35 -4.54 17.01
N SER A 554 -25.74 -5.68 17.32
CA SER A 554 -26.06 -7.01 16.79
C SER A 554 -25.48 -8.10 17.69
N PHE A 555 -25.94 -9.35 17.53
CA PHE A 555 -25.33 -10.52 18.14
C PHE A 555 -24.73 -11.43 17.04
N PRO A 556 -23.58 -12.10 17.28
CA PRO A 556 -22.74 -11.99 18.47
C PRO A 556 -22.09 -10.61 18.62
N PHE A 557 -22.08 -10.07 19.84
CA PHE A 557 -21.40 -8.81 20.17
C PHE A 557 -20.11 -9.10 20.91
N PHE A 558 -18.98 -8.63 20.37
CA PHE A 558 -17.68 -8.75 21.02
C PHE A 558 -17.50 -7.57 21.97
N LEU A 559 -17.13 -7.86 23.21
CA LEU A 559 -16.97 -6.81 24.23
C LEU A 559 -15.68 -6.01 23.96
N SER A 560 -15.48 -4.92 24.70
CA SER A 560 -14.38 -3.96 24.52
C SER A 560 -14.32 -3.23 23.17
N GLY A 561 -13.97 -1.96 23.28
CA GLY A 561 -13.64 -1.10 22.15
C GLY A 561 -12.15 -0.91 21.94
N GLU A 562 -11.29 -1.33 22.86
CA GLU A 562 -9.90 -0.86 22.95
C GLU A 562 -8.90 -2.01 22.84
N VAL A 563 -8.00 -1.91 21.85
CA VAL A 563 -6.94 -2.90 21.66
C VAL A 563 -5.61 -2.25 21.30
N THR A 564 -4.55 -3.01 21.51
CA THR A 564 -3.28 -2.76 20.82
C THR A 564 -2.70 -4.04 20.25
N GLY A 565 -1.85 -3.86 19.27
CA GLY A 565 -1.27 -4.96 18.53
C GLY A 565 -0.28 -4.48 17.50
N THR A 566 -0.10 -5.33 16.51
CA THR A 566 0.84 -5.11 15.40
C THR A 566 0.06 -4.94 14.11
N VAL A 567 0.44 -3.93 13.32
CA VAL A 567 -0.07 -3.75 11.96
C VAL A 567 0.36 -4.95 11.13
N VAL A 568 -0.60 -5.64 10.54
CA VAL A 568 -0.32 -6.78 9.64
C VAL A 568 -0.73 -6.48 8.20
N GLU A 569 -1.64 -5.52 7.98
CA GLU A 569 -1.99 -5.01 6.65
C GLU A 569 -2.35 -3.52 6.76
N LEU A 570 -2.00 -2.74 5.74
CA LEU A 570 -2.29 -1.31 5.63
C LEU A 570 -3.48 -1.07 4.68
N PRO A 571 -4.17 0.09 4.79
CA PRO A 571 -5.16 0.52 3.81
C PRO A 571 -4.62 0.47 2.38
N THR A 572 -5.50 0.15 1.44
CA THR A 572 -5.26 0.12 0.00
C THR A 572 -6.08 1.17 -0.77
N ASP A 573 -6.99 1.88 -0.10
CA ASP A 573 -7.79 2.97 -0.68
C ASP A 573 -6.90 4.20 -0.95
N GLU A 574 -6.78 4.61 -2.22
CA GLU A 574 -5.96 5.77 -2.61
C GLU A 574 -6.38 7.08 -1.92
N SER A 575 -7.67 7.27 -1.62
CA SER A 575 -8.15 8.47 -0.91
C SER A 575 -7.62 8.53 0.52
N VAL A 576 -7.38 7.36 1.12
CA VAL A 576 -6.73 7.21 2.43
C VAL A 576 -5.23 7.41 2.29
N LEU A 577 -4.58 6.77 1.33
CA LEU A 577 -3.14 6.87 1.11
C LEU A 577 -2.69 8.31 0.78
N ASN A 578 -3.56 9.09 0.13
CA ASN A 578 -3.36 10.51 -0.16
C ASN A 578 -3.78 11.44 0.98
N ASN A 579 -4.43 10.93 2.03
CA ASN A 579 -4.83 11.75 3.18
C ASN A 579 -3.59 12.17 3.99
N GLU A 580 -3.41 13.48 4.18
CA GLU A 580 -2.25 14.00 4.93
C GLU A 580 -2.14 13.44 6.36
N ASN A 581 -3.28 13.23 7.04
CA ASN A 581 -3.25 12.71 8.41
C ASN A 581 -2.84 11.25 8.45
N TYR A 582 -3.27 10.46 7.47
CA TYR A 582 -2.83 9.08 7.32
C TYR A 582 -1.31 9.01 7.11
N ARG A 583 -0.77 9.82 6.20
CA ARG A 583 0.68 9.89 5.97
C ARG A 583 1.45 10.32 7.23
N LYS A 584 0.92 11.30 7.98
CA LYS A 584 1.50 11.76 9.26
C LYS A 584 1.50 10.67 10.35
N PHE A 585 0.61 9.67 10.27
CA PHE A 585 0.62 8.55 11.21
C PHE A 585 1.83 7.63 11.04
N GLY A 586 2.47 7.63 9.85
CA GLY A 586 3.67 6.84 9.60
C GLY A 586 3.49 5.34 9.85
N LEU A 587 2.30 4.81 9.54
CA LEU A 587 1.99 3.41 9.76
C LEU A 587 2.84 2.53 8.85
N LYS A 588 3.33 1.42 9.39
CA LYS A 588 4.11 0.40 8.68
C LYS A 588 3.66 -0.98 9.14
N VAL A 589 3.70 -1.96 8.25
CA VAL A 589 3.55 -3.37 8.64
C VAL A 589 4.62 -3.73 9.67
N GLY A 590 4.25 -4.49 10.70
CA GLY A 590 5.09 -4.75 11.87
C GLY A 590 5.09 -3.62 12.92
N GLY A 591 4.50 -2.46 12.61
CA GLY A 591 4.41 -1.33 13.53
C GLY A 591 3.46 -1.57 14.70
N ARG A 592 3.77 -0.99 15.87
CA ARG A 592 2.90 -1.02 17.05
C ARG A 592 1.75 -0.03 16.89
N ILE A 593 0.53 -0.51 17.11
CA ILE A 593 -0.66 0.30 16.89
C ILE A 593 -1.73 0.00 17.95
N GLY A 594 -2.46 1.04 18.34
CA GLY A 594 -3.69 0.93 19.11
C GLY A 594 -4.90 1.22 18.24
N ALA A 595 -6.05 0.71 18.63
CA ALA A 595 -7.32 1.03 17.96
C ALA A 595 -8.45 1.18 18.98
N SER A 596 -9.42 2.03 18.64
CA SER A 596 -10.68 2.15 19.36
C SER A 596 -11.86 1.88 18.42
N ALA A 597 -12.33 0.64 18.39
CA ALA A 597 -13.49 0.20 17.62
C ALA A 597 -14.35 -0.78 18.44
N PRO A 598 -15.67 -0.56 18.58
CA PRO A 598 -16.55 -1.54 19.22
C PRO A 598 -16.41 -2.93 18.59
N GLY A 599 -16.45 -3.98 19.40
CA GLY A 599 -16.37 -5.34 18.86
C GLY A 599 -14.96 -5.89 18.68
N SER A 600 -13.96 -5.33 19.37
CA SER A 600 -12.55 -5.62 19.10
C SER A 600 -11.96 -6.80 19.88
N GLN A 601 -12.75 -7.48 20.71
CA GLN A 601 -12.27 -8.61 21.52
C GLN A 601 -12.14 -9.91 20.71
N LYS A 602 -11.17 -9.89 19.79
CA LYS A 602 -10.84 -10.90 18.76
C LYS A 602 -9.33 -11.00 18.60
N GLU A 603 -8.83 -12.07 17.99
CA GLU A 603 -7.40 -12.23 17.69
C GLU A 603 -6.91 -11.29 16.58
N TYR A 604 -7.79 -10.95 15.63
CA TYR A 604 -7.52 -9.98 14.56
C TYR A 604 -8.71 -9.05 14.40
N ILE A 605 -8.43 -7.78 14.10
CA ILE A 605 -9.46 -6.79 13.75
C ILE A 605 -9.02 -6.00 12.52
N SER A 606 -9.98 -5.70 11.66
CA SER A 606 -9.85 -4.71 10.59
C SER A 606 -10.63 -3.47 11.01
N VAL A 607 -9.98 -2.31 11.00
CA VAL A 607 -10.58 -1.05 11.46
C VAL A 607 -10.19 0.11 10.55
N PRO A 608 -11.08 1.10 10.32
CA PRO A 608 -10.73 2.25 9.50
C PRO A 608 -9.44 2.91 9.99
N TRP A 609 -8.58 3.34 9.07
CA TRP A 609 -7.29 3.96 9.42
C TRP A 609 -7.45 5.15 10.36
N ASN A 610 -8.57 5.88 10.26
CA ASN A 610 -8.86 7.01 11.12
C ASN A 610 -9.36 6.59 12.52
N LYS A 611 -9.43 5.30 12.82
CA LYS A 611 -9.78 4.74 14.13
C LYS A 611 -8.58 4.26 14.95
N VAL A 612 -7.37 4.45 14.45
CA VAL A 612 -6.13 3.94 15.06
C VAL A 612 -5.34 5.01 15.83
N TYR A 613 -4.40 4.55 16.64
CA TYR A 613 -3.49 5.34 17.46
C TYR A 613 -2.06 4.77 17.27
N PRO A 614 -1.21 5.39 16.44
CA PRO A 614 0.19 4.99 16.32
C PRO A 614 0.88 5.03 17.69
N ILE A 615 1.62 3.98 18.05
CA ILE A 615 2.29 3.87 19.35
C ILE A 615 3.79 4.07 19.15
N PRO A 616 4.44 5.04 19.83
CA PRO A 616 5.89 5.21 19.75
C PRO A 616 6.67 3.98 20.26
N ASP A 617 7.83 3.72 19.65
CA ASP A 617 8.68 2.53 19.95
C ASP A 617 9.11 2.43 21.43
N GLY A 618 9.15 3.54 22.16
CA GLY A 618 9.47 3.56 23.61
C GLY A 618 8.33 3.11 24.54
N ILE A 619 7.11 2.91 24.01
CA ILE A 619 5.94 2.50 24.79
C ILE A 619 5.56 1.07 24.42
N SER A 620 5.47 0.18 25.42
CA SER A 620 5.03 -1.20 25.20
C SER A 620 3.53 -1.27 24.88
N LEU A 621 3.13 -2.28 24.08
CA LEU A 621 1.72 -2.54 23.75
C LEU A 621 0.86 -2.71 25.03
N ARG A 622 1.42 -3.38 26.04
CA ARG A 622 0.86 -3.51 27.37
C ARG A 622 0.52 -2.15 28.00
N THR A 623 1.49 -1.24 28.10
CA THR A 623 1.29 0.09 28.67
C THR A 623 0.36 0.95 27.81
N ALA A 624 0.50 0.88 26.49
CA ALA A 624 -0.33 1.61 25.53
C ALA A 624 -1.81 1.20 25.62
N THR A 625 -2.11 -0.09 25.71
CA THR A 625 -3.50 -0.58 25.90
C THR A 625 -4.10 -0.04 27.18
N ALA A 626 -3.29 0.05 28.23
CA ALA A 626 -3.75 0.65 29.46
C ALA A 626 -3.85 2.18 29.39
N ALA A 627 -3.27 2.86 28.41
CA ALA A 627 -3.26 4.31 28.32
C ALA A 627 -4.40 4.89 27.47
N ILE A 628 -4.70 4.32 26.30
CA ILE A 628 -5.47 4.99 25.22
C ILE A 628 -6.80 5.58 25.70
N THR A 629 -7.78 4.77 26.07
CA THR A 629 -9.15 5.19 26.35
C THR A 629 -9.20 6.06 27.59
N GLN A 630 -8.56 5.63 28.68
CA GLN A 630 -8.60 6.36 29.94
C GLN A 630 -7.76 7.65 29.91
N GLY A 631 -6.66 7.64 29.17
CA GLY A 631 -5.80 8.80 28.95
C GLY A 631 -6.45 9.84 28.04
N LEU A 632 -7.01 9.43 26.91
CA LEU A 632 -7.76 10.33 26.02
C LEU A 632 -8.99 10.91 26.71
N THR A 633 -9.73 10.08 27.48
CA THR A 633 -10.85 10.57 28.31
C THR A 633 -10.35 11.62 29.31
N THR A 634 -9.23 11.35 29.99
CA THR A 634 -8.63 12.31 30.93
C THR A 634 -8.28 13.65 30.25
N LEU A 635 -7.54 13.60 29.13
CA LEU A 635 -7.05 14.80 28.46
C LEU A 635 -8.18 15.65 27.87
N THR A 636 -9.14 15.01 27.20
CA THR A 636 -10.29 15.69 26.56
C THR A 636 -11.21 16.31 27.62
N LEU A 637 -11.56 15.58 28.69
CA LEU A 637 -12.48 16.08 29.72
C LEU A 637 -11.87 17.22 30.56
N LEU A 638 -10.57 17.17 30.85
CA LEU A 638 -9.87 18.24 31.57
C LEU A 638 -9.60 19.48 30.71
N THR A 639 -9.80 19.40 29.40
CA THR A 639 -9.46 20.47 28.44
C THR A 639 -10.72 21.09 27.82
N GLU A 640 -11.64 20.27 27.35
CA GLU A 640 -12.82 20.70 26.59
C GLU A 640 -14.10 20.69 27.40
N SER A 641 -14.38 19.62 28.17
CA SER A 641 -15.59 19.59 29.00
C SER A 641 -15.53 20.65 30.10
N TYR A 642 -14.36 20.78 30.73
CA TYR A 642 -14.02 21.90 31.59
C TYR A 642 -12.51 22.10 31.55
N LYS A 643 -12.06 23.26 31.06
CA LYS A 643 -10.64 23.60 31.00
C LYS A 643 -10.09 23.86 32.41
N VAL A 644 -9.55 22.82 33.04
CA VAL A 644 -8.97 22.92 34.40
C VAL A 644 -7.84 23.93 34.44
N GLN A 645 -7.91 24.84 35.40
CA GLN A 645 -6.94 25.90 35.62
C GLN A 645 -6.24 25.74 36.98
N LYS A 646 -5.10 26.41 37.12
CA LYS A 646 -4.38 26.49 38.40
C LYS A 646 -5.29 27.10 39.47
N GLY A 647 -5.36 26.46 40.63
CA GLY A 647 -6.19 26.89 41.77
C GLY A 647 -7.64 26.43 41.71
N ASP A 648 -8.07 25.70 40.68
CA ASP A 648 -9.38 25.08 40.67
C ASP A 648 -9.45 23.94 41.70
N TYR A 649 -10.56 23.84 42.42
CA TYR A 649 -10.94 22.63 43.13
C TYR A 649 -11.63 21.69 42.15
N VAL A 650 -11.08 20.49 42.00
CA VAL A 650 -11.55 19.46 41.09
C VAL A 650 -11.97 18.25 41.92
N LEU A 651 -13.25 17.89 41.89
CA LEU A 651 -13.73 16.66 42.53
C LEU A 651 -13.77 15.52 41.50
N ILE A 652 -13.16 14.38 41.84
CA ILE A 652 -13.11 13.18 41.01
C ILE A 652 -13.71 12.01 41.79
N HIS A 653 -14.84 11.48 41.33
CA HIS A 653 -15.38 10.26 41.90
C HIS A 653 -14.58 9.04 41.44
N THR A 654 -14.49 8.02 42.31
CA THR A 654 -13.72 6.79 42.05
C THR A 654 -12.24 7.08 41.74
N ILE A 655 -11.60 7.96 42.52
CA ILE A 655 -10.27 8.50 42.20
C ILE A 655 -9.17 7.43 42.06
N ALA A 656 -9.32 6.28 42.71
CA ALA A 656 -8.39 5.15 42.61
C ALA A 656 -8.67 4.19 41.43
N GLY A 657 -9.73 4.45 40.66
CA GLY A 657 -10.03 3.72 39.42
C GLY A 657 -9.14 4.16 38.26
N GLY A 658 -9.24 3.46 37.13
CA GLY A 658 -8.40 3.70 35.95
C GLY A 658 -8.35 5.18 35.50
N VAL A 659 -9.50 5.75 35.16
CA VAL A 659 -9.60 7.17 34.73
C VAL A 659 -9.27 8.12 35.87
N GLY A 660 -9.74 7.83 37.09
CA GLY A 660 -9.56 8.72 38.24
C GLY A 660 -8.10 8.99 38.58
N LEU A 661 -7.25 7.95 38.49
CA LEU A 661 -5.81 8.07 38.76
C LEU A 661 -5.10 8.93 37.71
N LEU A 662 -5.49 8.82 36.44
CA LEU A 662 -4.92 9.63 35.38
C LEU A 662 -5.40 11.09 35.48
N MET A 663 -6.69 11.29 35.74
CA MET A 663 -7.26 12.63 35.96
C MET A 663 -6.60 13.35 37.14
N SER A 664 -6.37 12.64 38.23
CA SER A 664 -5.68 13.18 39.41
C SER A 664 -4.28 13.70 39.06
N GLN A 665 -3.48 12.90 38.35
CA GLN A 665 -2.14 13.30 37.92
C GLN A 665 -2.15 14.53 37.01
N VAL A 666 -3.02 14.55 35.99
CA VAL A 666 -3.09 15.66 35.01
C VAL A 666 -3.69 16.92 35.63
N ALA A 667 -4.72 16.80 36.48
CA ALA A 667 -5.27 17.95 37.19
C ALA A 667 -4.23 18.56 38.13
N LYS A 668 -3.48 17.70 38.84
CA LYS A 668 -2.41 18.14 39.74
C LYS A 668 -1.28 18.85 39.00
N SER A 669 -0.84 18.33 37.84
CA SER A 669 0.20 18.96 37.04
C SER A 669 -0.22 20.33 36.48
N ARG A 670 -1.53 20.55 36.30
CA ARG A 670 -2.11 21.87 35.95
C ARG A 670 -2.26 22.82 37.14
N GLY A 671 -1.88 22.39 38.35
CA GLY A 671 -1.93 23.18 39.56
C GLY A 671 -3.32 23.27 40.19
N ALA A 672 -4.23 22.34 39.88
CA ALA A 672 -5.50 22.21 40.57
C ALA A 672 -5.31 21.59 41.96
N ILE A 673 -6.33 21.77 42.81
CA ILE A 673 -6.47 21.11 44.11
C ILE A 673 -7.42 19.94 43.90
N VAL A 674 -6.90 18.72 44.00
CA VAL A 674 -7.63 17.50 43.64
C VAL A 674 -8.30 16.90 44.86
N ILE A 675 -9.63 16.81 44.82
CA ILE A 675 -10.45 16.11 45.81
C ILE A 675 -10.92 14.81 45.17
N GLY A 676 -10.69 13.69 45.83
CA GLY A 676 -11.11 12.37 45.34
C GLY A 676 -12.07 11.67 46.28
N THR A 677 -12.94 10.81 45.75
CA THR A 677 -13.71 9.86 46.57
C THR A 677 -13.29 8.42 46.29
N THR A 678 -13.18 7.61 47.34
CA THR A 678 -12.86 6.18 47.23
C THR A 678 -13.45 5.36 48.38
N SER A 679 -13.40 4.04 48.26
CA SER A 679 -14.10 3.12 49.16
C SER A 679 -13.27 2.57 50.32
N THR A 680 -11.94 2.72 50.30
CA THR A 680 -11.04 2.12 51.30
C THR A 680 -9.81 2.98 51.58
N PRO A 681 -9.25 2.92 52.80
CA PRO A 681 -8.02 3.66 53.15
C PRO A 681 -6.83 3.34 52.24
N ALA A 682 -6.63 2.07 51.87
CA ALA A 682 -5.53 1.66 50.99
C ALA A 682 -5.62 2.34 49.61
N LYS A 683 -6.84 2.44 49.06
CA LYS A 683 -7.08 3.18 47.81
C LYS A 683 -6.91 4.69 47.98
N ALA A 684 -7.15 5.23 49.18
CA ALA A 684 -6.95 6.64 49.45
C ALA A 684 -5.46 7.01 49.45
N GLU A 685 -4.62 6.22 50.12
CA GLU A 685 -3.16 6.40 50.08
C GLU A 685 -2.63 6.24 48.66
N PHE A 686 -3.15 5.26 47.91
CA PHE A 686 -2.79 5.09 46.51
C PHE A 686 -3.16 6.31 45.65
N ALA A 687 -4.35 6.89 45.84
CA ALA A 687 -4.77 8.10 45.12
C ALA A 687 -3.91 9.33 45.47
N LYS A 688 -3.54 9.50 46.75
CA LYS A 688 -2.64 10.59 47.19
C LYS A 688 -1.27 10.50 46.52
N ALA A 689 -0.72 9.29 46.42
CA ALA A 689 0.54 9.05 45.71
C ALA A 689 0.47 9.39 44.20
N HIS A 690 -0.75 9.55 43.64
CA HIS A 690 -1.02 9.89 42.25
C HIS A 690 -1.70 11.26 42.09
N GLY A 691 -1.44 12.18 43.02
CA GLY A 691 -1.79 13.61 42.85
C GLY A 691 -3.06 14.08 43.55
N ALA A 692 -3.74 13.23 44.32
CA ALA A 692 -4.87 13.65 45.11
C ALA A 692 -4.41 14.45 46.35
N ASP A 693 -4.93 15.66 46.53
CA ASP A 693 -4.65 16.49 47.71
C ASP A 693 -5.51 16.06 48.91
N HIS A 694 -6.78 15.78 48.62
CA HIS A 694 -7.76 15.34 49.60
C HIS A 694 -8.46 14.09 49.08
N VAL A 695 -8.66 13.11 49.96
CA VAL A 695 -9.42 11.90 49.62
C VAL A 695 -10.47 11.66 50.70
N ILE A 696 -11.70 11.43 50.25
CA ILE A 696 -12.88 11.20 51.08
C ILE A 696 -13.26 9.72 50.96
N LEU A 697 -13.36 9.06 52.11
CA LEU A 697 -13.87 7.69 52.22
C LEU A 697 -15.39 7.73 52.27
N TYR A 698 -16.05 7.66 51.12
CA TYR A 698 -17.50 7.89 51.00
C TYR A 698 -18.38 6.87 51.77
N LYS A 699 -17.79 5.78 52.27
CA LYS A 699 -18.48 4.80 53.13
C LYS A 699 -18.51 5.22 54.61
N ASP A 700 -17.54 6.03 55.01
CA ASP A 700 -17.28 6.41 56.40
C ASP A 700 -17.52 7.91 56.65
N GLU A 701 -17.49 8.71 55.58
CA GLU A 701 -17.60 10.18 55.62
C GLU A 701 -18.79 10.67 54.78
N ASP A 702 -19.44 11.74 55.25
CA ASP A 702 -20.40 12.51 54.46
C ASP A 702 -19.64 13.32 53.40
N THR A 703 -19.78 12.92 52.13
CA THR A 703 -19.07 13.53 51.01
C THR A 703 -19.45 15.00 50.83
N VAL A 704 -20.73 15.36 51.01
CA VAL A 704 -21.21 16.74 50.83
C VAL A 704 -20.58 17.65 51.88
N LYS A 705 -20.65 17.24 53.14
CA LYS A 705 -20.07 18.00 54.25
C LYS A 705 -18.56 18.14 54.11
N ARG A 706 -17.87 17.04 53.78
CA ARG A 706 -16.41 17.03 53.70
C ARG A 706 -15.88 17.89 52.55
N VAL A 707 -16.53 17.87 51.39
CA VAL A 707 -16.17 18.79 50.29
C VAL A 707 -16.41 20.24 50.68
N ALA A 708 -17.52 20.55 51.37
CA ALA A 708 -17.78 21.90 51.86
C ALA A 708 -16.68 22.37 52.83
N GLU A 709 -16.22 21.52 53.75
CA GLU A 709 -15.10 21.85 54.65
C GLU A 709 -13.80 22.12 53.89
N ILE A 710 -13.45 21.29 52.89
CA ILE A 710 -12.24 21.47 52.09
C ILE A 710 -12.29 22.75 51.24
N THR A 711 -13.47 23.09 50.72
CA THR A 711 -13.68 24.21 49.79
C THR A 711 -14.19 25.49 50.46
N ASN A 712 -14.20 25.56 51.80
CA ASN A 712 -14.75 26.67 52.58
C ASN A 712 -16.20 27.04 52.20
N GLY A 713 -17.03 26.02 52.00
CA GLY A 713 -18.45 26.12 51.65
C GLY A 713 -18.73 26.55 50.22
N GLN A 714 -17.70 26.80 49.40
CA GLN A 714 -17.89 27.27 48.02
C GLN A 714 -18.23 26.15 47.05
N GLY A 715 -17.74 24.93 47.30
CA GLY A 715 -17.82 23.81 46.36
C GLY A 715 -16.73 23.85 45.27
N PRO A 716 -16.53 22.73 44.53
CA PRO A 716 -15.54 22.65 43.47
C PRO A 716 -16.00 23.34 42.19
N GLN A 717 -15.04 23.78 41.37
CA GLN A 717 -15.29 24.35 40.04
C GLN A 717 -15.85 23.32 39.08
N VAL A 718 -15.35 22.08 39.18
CA VAL A 718 -15.76 20.97 38.34
C VAL A 718 -15.86 19.68 39.16
N ILE A 719 -16.87 18.87 38.84
CA ILE A 719 -17.01 17.50 39.32
C ILE A 719 -16.94 16.57 38.10
N TYR A 720 -16.06 15.57 38.17
CA TYR A 720 -16.00 14.46 37.22
C TYR A 720 -16.62 13.23 37.86
N ASP A 721 -17.81 12.87 37.39
CA ASP A 721 -18.61 11.77 37.94
C ASP A 721 -18.74 10.59 36.96
N GLY A 722 -18.06 9.49 37.29
CA GLY A 722 -18.19 8.20 36.61
C GLY A 722 -19.19 7.23 37.25
N VAL A 723 -19.75 7.58 38.41
CA VAL A 723 -20.63 6.73 39.24
C VAL A 723 -22.08 6.84 38.79
N GLY A 724 -22.60 8.05 38.59
CA GLY A 724 -23.94 8.27 38.04
C GLY A 724 -25.03 8.28 39.11
N LYS A 725 -25.98 7.32 39.04
CA LYS A 725 -27.21 7.33 39.84
C LYS A 725 -27.02 7.66 41.33
N ASP A 726 -26.06 7.02 41.99
CA ASP A 726 -25.90 7.11 43.44
C ASP A 726 -25.19 8.40 43.91
N THR A 727 -24.56 9.17 43.02
CA THR A 727 -23.80 10.40 43.34
C THR A 727 -24.46 11.67 42.82
N PHE A 728 -25.30 11.56 41.78
CA PHE A 728 -25.75 12.73 41.01
C PHE A 728 -26.48 13.81 41.82
N ASP A 729 -27.42 13.44 42.70
CA ASP A 729 -28.15 14.43 43.51
C ASP A 729 -27.24 15.10 44.55
N ASP A 730 -26.22 14.41 45.06
CA ASP A 730 -25.22 15.00 45.96
C ASP A 730 -24.26 15.91 45.19
N ASP A 731 -23.91 15.58 43.94
CA ASP A 731 -23.08 16.44 43.09
C ASP A 731 -23.72 17.81 42.85
N LEU A 732 -25.06 17.88 42.71
CA LEU A 732 -25.80 19.15 42.61
C LEU A 732 -25.67 19.99 43.90
N LYS A 733 -25.61 19.34 45.06
CA LYS A 733 -25.39 19.99 46.37
C LYS A 733 -23.94 20.41 46.56
N ILE A 734 -23.00 19.62 46.07
CA ILE A 734 -21.56 19.83 46.22
C ILE A 734 -21.04 20.95 45.31
N ILE A 735 -21.42 20.93 44.03
CA ILE A 735 -20.85 21.82 43.01
C ILE A 735 -21.03 23.28 43.39
N ARG A 736 -20.03 24.12 43.07
CA ARG A 736 -20.13 25.55 43.29
C ARG A 736 -21.15 26.22 42.37
N ARG A 737 -21.52 27.45 42.72
CA ARG A 737 -22.26 28.34 41.81
C ARG A 737 -21.46 28.58 40.52
N LYS A 738 -22.10 28.37 39.37
CA LYS A 738 -21.56 28.39 38.00
C LYS A 738 -20.54 27.29 37.71
N GLY A 739 -20.49 26.25 38.55
CA GLY A 739 -19.62 25.10 38.33
C GLY A 739 -20.11 24.19 37.20
N THR A 740 -19.24 23.28 36.80
CA THR A 740 -19.50 22.29 35.75
C THR A 740 -19.58 20.89 36.34
N LEU A 741 -20.71 20.22 36.14
CA LEU A 741 -20.88 18.80 36.45
C LEU A 741 -20.69 18.00 35.16
N VAL A 742 -19.60 17.23 35.10
CA VAL A 742 -19.26 16.33 34.00
C VAL A 742 -19.63 14.91 34.42
N SER A 743 -20.86 14.49 34.13
CA SER A 743 -21.32 13.12 34.35
C SER A 743 -20.95 12.28 33.13
N PHE A 744 -20.05 11.31 33.25
CA PHE A 744 -19.51 10.56 32.10
C PHE A 744 -19.56 9.03 32.25
N GLY A 745 -20.09 8.52 33.37
CA GLY A 745 -20.26 7.09 33.62
C GLY A 745 -21.60 6.74 34.27
N ASN A 746 -21.85 5.44 34.45
CA ASN A 746 -23.05 4.87 35.06
C ASN A 746 -22.68 3.70 35.98
N ALA A 747 -21.56 3.75 36.72
CA ALA A 747 -21.09 2.58 37.47
C ALA A 747 -22.10 2.08 38.52
N SER A 748 -22.91 2.98 39.09
CA SER A 748 -24.04 2.66 39.99
C SER A 748 -25.39 2.49 39.27
N GLY A 749 -25.43 2.76 37.96
CA GLY A 749 -26.64 2.81 37.15
C GLY A 749 -26.87 4.18 36.51
N ALA A 750 -27.85 4.23 35.61
CA ALA A 750 -28.19 5.45 34.90
C ALA A 750 -28.84 6.48 35.82
N VAL A 751 -28.39 7.73 35.68
CA VAL A 751 -29.04 8.90 36.30
C VAL A 751 -30.46 9.00 35.72
N PRO A 752 -31.52 9.10 36.56
CA PRO A 752 -32.88 9.33 36.09
C PRO A 752 -33.02 10.65 35.30
N PRO A 753 -34.09 10.83 34.52
CA PRO A 753 -34.34 12.09 33.82
C PRO A 753 -34.24 13.30 34.76
N VAL A 754 -33.39 14.27 34.41
CA VAL A 754 -33.08 15.43 35.24
C VAL A 754 -33.96 16.60 34.83
N PRO A 755 -34.83 17.13 35.71
CA PRO A 755 -35.54 18.36 35.44
C PRO A 755 -34.55 19.53 35.34
N LEU A 756 -34.48 20.20 34.19
CA LEU A 756 -33.49 21.27 33.94
C LEU A 756 -33.57 22.42 34.96
N PHE A 757 -34.74 22.66 35.57
CA PHE A 757 -34.92 23.62 36.65
C PHE A 757 -34.07 23.31 37.90
N LYS A 758 -33.66 22.05 38.14
CA LYS A 758 -32.71 21.73 39.22
C LYS A 758 -31.34 22.43 39.04
N LEU A 759 -30.98 22.82 37.82
CA LEU A 759 -29.68 23.44 37.52
C LEU A 759 -29.66 24.95 37.82
N THR A 760 -30.82 25.60 38.00
CA THR A 760 -30.92 27.07 38.09
C THR A 760 -30.47 27.62 39.45
N GLU A 761 -30.62 26.85 40.54
CA GLU A 761 -30.24 27.27 41.90
C GLU A 761 -28.79 27.78 41.96
N LYS A 762 -27.91 27.14 41.19
CA LYS A 762 -26.48 27.45 41.14
C LYS A 762 -25.98 27.83 39.74
N ASN A 763 -26.85 27.93 38.73
CA ASN A 763 -26.46 28.08 37.31
C ASN A 763 -25.43 27.01 36.86
N ILE A 764 -25.73 25.75 37.17
CA ILE A 764 -24.85 24.61 36.91
C ILE A 764 -24.79 24.33 35.41
N LYS A 765 -23.59 24.08 34.91
CA LYS A 765 -23.39 23.51 33.57
C LYS A 765 -23.35 21.99 33.70
N LEU A 766 -24.29 21.29 33.08
CA LEU A 766 -24.32 19.83 33.06
C LEU A 766 -23.85 19.32 31.70
N LEU A 767 -22.86 18.43 31.68
CA LEU A 767 -22.38 17.76 30.48
C LEU A 767 -22.47 16.25 30.64
N ARG A 768 -22.79 15.57 29.52
CA ARG A 768 -22.73 14.11 29.37
C ARG A 768 -21.84 13.73 28.19
N PRO A 769 -20.50 13.83 28.32
CA PRO A 769 -19.59 13.61 27.21
C PRO A 769 -19.28 12.14 26.95
N THR A 770 -18.77 11.87 25.75
CA THR A 770 -18.09 10.62 25.38
C THR A 770 -16.80 10.96 24.65
N VAL A 771 -15.70 10.26 24.95
CA VAL A 771 -14.39 10.53 24.34
C VAL A 771 -14.43 10.44 22.82
N ALA A 772 -15.26 9.54 22.26
CA ALA A 772 -15.38 9.34 20.82
C ALA A 772 -15.74 10.62 20.05
N ASN A 773 -16.49 11.55 20.69
CA ASN A 773 -16.89 12.81 20.08
C ASN A 773 -15.84 13.93 20.22
N TYR A 774 -14.79 13.72 21.02
CA TYR A 774 -13.65 14.63 21.14
C TYR A 774 -12.41 14.19 20.33
N VAL A 775 -12.48 13.00 19.73
CA VAL A 775 -11.45 12.45 18.81
C VAL A 775 -12.11 11.93 17.54
N ALA A 776 -13.13 12.65 17.07
CA ALA A 776 -13.97 12.23 15.97
C ALA A 776 -13.21 12.33 14.65
N THR A 777 -12.43 13.40 14.47
CA THR A 777 -11.61 13.61 13.27
C THR A 777 -10.19 13.05 13.44
N PRO A 778 -9.47 12.77 12.34
CA PRO A 778 -8.06 12.39 12.39
C PRO A 778 -7.17 13.41 13.10
N GLU A 779 -7.45 14.70 12.95
CA GLU A 779 -6.67 15.80 13.54
C GLU A 779 -6.85 15.87 15.06
N GLU A 780 -8.09 15.81 15.54
CA GLU A 780 -8.42 15.77 16.98
C GLU A 780 -7.76 14.56 17.64
N ARG A 781 -7.84 13.42 16.95
CA ARG A 781 -7.23 12.18 17.40
C ARG A 781 -5.71 12.27 17.49
N ALA A 782 -5.06 12.78 16.44
CA ALA A 782 -3.62 13.00 16.42
C ALA A 782 -3.19 13.95 17.54
N HIS A 783 -3.95 15.02 17.75
CA HIS A 783 -3.68 16.03 18.77
C HIS A 783 -3.66 15.43 20.18
N TYR A 784 -4.70 14.67 20.55
CA TYR A 784 -4.80 14.09 21.89
C TYR A 784 -3.92 12.86 22.08
N SER A 785 -3.74 12.02 21.05
CA SER A 785 -2.84 10.86 21.14
C SER A 785 -1.38 11.31 21.29
N THR A 786 -0.95 12.34 20.55
CA THR A 786 0.40 12.90 20.67
C THR A 786 0.66 13.43 22.08
N GLN A 787 -0.30 14.14 22.67
CA GLN A 787 -0.18 14.60 24.06
C GLN A 787 -0.13 13.45 25.06
N LEU A 788 -0.97 12.44 24.87
CA LEU A 788 -0.97 11.25 25.72
C LEU A 788 0.40 10.57 25.69
N TRP A 789 0.92 10.30 24.50
CA TRP A 789 2.22 9.65 24.34
C TRP A 789 3.36 10.48 24.89
N LYS A 790 3.33 11.80 24.73
CA LYS A 790 4.32 12.69 25.36
C LYS A 790 4.34 12.52 26.88
N LEU A 791 3.19 12.55 27.52
CA LEU A 791 3.07 12.43 28.99
C LEU A 791 3.45 11.05 29.51
N VAL A 792 3.10 10.00 28.77
CA VAL A 792 3.47 8.62 29.12
C VAL A 792 4.97 8.41 28.95
N SER A 793 5.55 8.84 27.83
CA SER A 793 6.99 8.70 27.56
C SER A 793 7.86 9.52 28.51
N SER A 794 7.42 10.69 28.96
CA SER A 794 8.16 11.49 29.95
C SER A 794 8.05 10.95 31.38
N GLY A 795 7.13 10.00 31.63
CA GLY A 795 6.83 9.49 32.97
C GLY A 795 6.01 10.47 33.83
N GLU A 796 5.57 11.60 33.27
CA GLU A 796 4.66 12.54 33.92
C GLU A 796 3.27 11.93 34.18
N LEU A 797 2.84 11.04 33.27
CA LEU A 797 1.60 10.27 33.44
C LEU A 797 1.94 8.79 33.63
N LYS A 798 1.84 8.32 34.88
CA LYS A 798 2.10 6.93 35.25
C LYS A 798 0.86 6.08 35.03
N ILE A 799 1.00 5.06 34.19
CA ILE A 799 -0.07 4.11 33.86
C ILE A 799 -0.02 2.94 34.82
N ASN A 800 -1.08 2.74 35.62
CA ASN A 800 -1.18 1.63 36.54
C ASN A 800 -2.04 0.49 35.98
N ILE A 801 -1.45 -0.71 35.88
CA ILE A 801 -2.14 -1.94 35.46
C ILE A 801 -2.33 -2.81 36.69
N HIS A 802 -3.59 -3.10 37.02
CA HIS A 802 -3.96 -3.92 38.17
C HIS A 802 -3.71 -5.41 37.92
N GLY A 803 -4.07 -5.89 36.73
CA GLY A 803 -3.98 -7.31 36.40
C GLY A 803 -4.20 -7.60 34.92
N GLU A 804 -3.69 -8.76 34.52
CA GLU A 804 -3.83 -9.34 33.19
C GLU A 804 -4.56 -10.68 33.29
N TYR A 805 -5.52 -10.88 32.40
CA TYR A 805 -6.34 -12.08 32.34
C TYR A 805 -6.14 -12.77 30.99
N PRO A 806 -6.26 -14.11 30.93
CA PRO A 806 -6.12 -14.83 29.67
C PRO A 806 -7.27 -14.53 28.71
N PHE A 807 -6.97 -14.49 27.40
CA PHE A 807 -7.98 -14.40 26.35
C PHE A 807 -8.81 -15.70 26.26
N SER A 808 -9.87 -15.72 27.05
CA SER A 808 -10.85 -16.80 27.18
C SER A 808 -12.13 -16.24 27.82
N ALA A 809 -13.26 -16.92 27.66
CA ALA A 809 -14.49 -16.55 28.35
C ALA A 809 -14.28 -16.41 29.86
N GLU A 810 -13.60 -17.37 30.48
CA GLU A 810 -13.35 -17.38 31.93
C GLU A 810 -12.48 -16.18 32.39
N GLY A 811 -11.39 -15.91 31.67
CA GLY A 811 -10.54 -14.76 31.99
C GLY A 811 -11.28 -13.43 31.91
N VAL A 812 -12.16 -13.30 30.91
CA VAL A 812 -12.95 -12.07 30.69
C VAL A 812 -14.07 -11.94 31.72
N ARG A 813 -14.72 -13.04 32.10
CA ARG A 813 -15.67 -13.09 33.22
C ARG A 813 -15.02 -12.62 34.50
N GLN A 814 -13.85 -13.17 34.83
CA GLN A 814 -13.10 -12.80 36.03
C GLN A 814 -12.69 -11.32 36.02
N ALA A 815 -12.23 -10.80 34.88
CA ALA A 815 -11.90 -9.37 34.75
C ALA A 815 -13.13 -8.48 35.00
N HIS A 816 -14.31 -8.85 34.49
CA HIS A 816 -15.55 -8.11 34.75
C HIS A 816 -16.00 -8.20 36.22
N LEU A 817 -15.84 -9.37 36.86
CA LEU A 817 -16.13 -9.55 38.29
C LEU A 817 -15.22 -8.67 39.15
N ASP A 818 -13.91 -8.65 38.87
CA ASP A 818 -12.96 -7.84 39.61
C ASP A 818 -13.20 -6.34 39.41
N LEU A 819 -13.50 -5.94 38.16
CA LEU A 819 -13.81 -4.55 37.82
C LEU A 819 -15.05 -4.04 38.59
N THR A 820 -16.11 -4.85 38.64
CA THR A 820 -17.38 -4.47 39.28
C THR A 820 -17.39 -4.71 40.79
N GLY A 821 -16.53 -5.60 41.30
CA GLY A 821 -16.38 -5.90 42.72
C GLY A 821 -15.68 -4.80 43.52
N GLY A 822 -15.18 -3.74 42.87
CA GLY A 822 -14.59 -2.59 43.53
C GLY A 822 -13.25 -2.88 44.22
N LYS A 823 -12.57 -3.96 43.86
CA LYS A 823 -11.27 -4.38 44.43
C LYS A 823 -10.07 -3.86 43.65
N THR A 824 -10.27 -3.39 42.42
CA THR A 824 -9.20 -3.03 41.49
C THR A 824 -8.69 -1.60 41.68
N THR A 825 -7.45 -1.36 41.26
CA THR A 825 -6.78 -0.04 41.22
C THR A 825 -6.05 0.12 39.89
N GLY A 826 -6.49 1.05 39.05
CA GLY A 826 -5.98 1.18 37.68
C GLY A 826 -6.72 0.28 36.67
N LYS A 827 -6.02 -0.13 35.61
CA LYS A 827 -6.59 -0.81 34.44
C LYS A 827 -6.48 -2.34 34.53
N LEU A 828 -7.47 -3.06 33.98
CA LEU A 828 -7.40 -4.50 33.71
C LEU A 828 -7.19 -4.74 32.21
N LEU A 829 -6.38 -5.74 31.87
CA LEU A 829 -6.08 -6.11 30.49
C LEU A 829 -6.42 -7.58 30.22
N ILE A 830 -6.82 -7.89 29.00
CA ILE A 830 -6.85 -9.26 28.48
C ILE A 830 -5.63 -9.46 27.59
N LYS A 831 -4.85 -10.51 27.85
CA LYS A 831 -3.68 -10.88 27.05
C LYS A 831 -4.06 -11.91 26.01
N VAL A 832 -3.95 -11.54 24.73
CA VAL A 832 -4.35 -12.33 23.57
C VAL A 832 -3.16 -13.09 22.98
N ALA A 833 -2.07 -12.38 22.71
CA ALA A 833 -0.83 -12.92 22.17
C ALA A 833 0.38 -12.40 22.96
N GLY A 834 1.49 -13.14 22.93
CA GLY A 834 2.76 -12.68 23.51
C GLY A 834 3.34 -11.51 22.71
N ASP A 835 4.06 -10.60 23.38
CA ASP A 835 4.92 -9.66 22.69
C ASP A 835 6.00 -10.48 21.98
N ALA A 836 6.09 -10.39 20.65
CA ALA A 836 7.27 -10.90 19.96
C ALA A 836 8.45 -10.07 20.49
N GLU A 837 9.39 -10.71 21.17
CA GLU A 837 10.62 -10.04 21.63
C GLU A 837 11.32 -9.47 20.39
N ALA A 838 11.62 -8.18 20.47
CA ALA A 838 12.01 -7.31 19.35
C ALA A 838 13.37 -7.67 18.72
#